data_AF-A0A2S1UFW2-F1
#
_entry.id   AF-A0A2S1UFW2-F1
#
_cell.length_a   1.000
_cell.length_b   1.000
_cell.length_c   1.000
_cell.angle_alpha   90.00
_cell.angle_beta   90.00
_cell.angle_gamma   90.00
#
_symmetry.space_group_name_H-M   'P 1'
#
loop_
_entity.id
_entity.type
_entity.pdbx_description
1 polymer ?
#
loop_
_entity_poly.entity_id
_entity_poly.type
_entity_poly.pdbx_seq_one_letter_code
_entity_poly.pdbx_strand_id
1 'polypeptide(L)'
;MLNSQVHQSHTVQILIPWHKPFPSGTASPSSSLHLLKPGLCGNQKDKGRVRCVPSTIKAIATTTTEQTTIVKAVVCVKLTVGGFLSNLGLSRGLDDVADMLGKSIQLELVSAELDPKTGLEKETIKGYAHRTSQEEDEVKYECNFVIPEGYGEIGAVLVENEHHKEMYLKQIVFHGFPPGGPVHVTCNSWVASKFHNPHKRIFFTNKSYLPSQTPDGLKRLREKELENLRGNGQGKRKIHERIYDYDVYNDIGDPDTSSTLKRPVLGGKQHPYPRRCRTGRPRSKTDPMSESWCSGSIYVPRDEAFSDVKQLTFSGMPVYSVLHALIPSIENAIVDIDLGFPYVTAIDSLFDEGVNLLPLSKNGLLKDLLPRLVKFVSDAEEGLLRFETPAMFERDKFSWLRDEEFSRQTLGGLNPCSIQLVKEWPLKSKLDLKIYGPPESAITKELIERQIRGFMTLEEALQTKKLFMLDYHDLLLPYVNKVRESKGTALYGSRTLFFLTPDGTLRPLAIELTRPPVDGKPQWKQVFTPTGDATGCWLWRLAKVHALAHDSGYHQLVSHWLRTHCVTEPYIIASNRQLSAMHPIYKLLHPHFRYTMEINALARQALINAGGIIETCFSPKKYSIELSSVAYDQQWRFDLQALPADLISRGMAMEDPTALHGLRLTIEDYPYASDGLLVWDAIKQWVTDYVKHYYQDASFVQSDKELQAWWTEIQTVGHGDKKDETWWPVLKTPQDLIGILTTMIWVTSGHHSAVNFGQYIYAGYFPNRPTIARTKMPTEEPTDEEWKCFINKPEVALLMCFPSQIQATKVMAVLDVLSNHSPDEEYLGKDMEASWIENPIIKAAFERFNGKLKELEGVIDRRNVDKNLKNRCGAGVVPYELLKPFSEPGVTGRGVPNSISI
;
A
#
# COMPACT_ATOMS: atom_id res chain seq x y z
N MET A 1 21.65 -54.17 -35.87
CA MET A 1 21.52 -53.81 -37.30
C MET A 1 21.58 -52.28 -37.35
N LEU A 2 22.76 -51.67 -37.57
CA LEU A 2 23.28 -51.18 -38.87
C LEU A 2 22.21 -50.33 -39.59
N ASN A 3 22.33 -49.03 -39.88
CA ASN A 3 23.43 -48.16 -40.36
C ASN A 3 22.99 -46.67 -40.18
N SER A 4 23.80 -45.73 -39.65
CA SER A 4 24.76 -44.80 -40.31
C SER A 4 24.16 -43.89 -41.39
N GLN A 5 24.13 -42.55 -41.25
CA GLN A 5 25.11 -41.53 -41.74
C GLN A 5 24.39 -40.16 -41.71
N VAL A 6 24.95 -38.94 -41.59
CA VAL A 6 26.31 -38.36 -41.71
C VAL A 6 26.32 -36.95 -41.05
N HIS A 7 27.52 -36.54 -40.62
CA HIS A 7 27.95 -35.25 -40.07
C HIS A 7 27.68 -33.98 -40.90
N GLN A 8 27.52 -32.84 -40.22
CA GLN A 8 28.40 -31.66 -40.42
C GLN A 8 28.38 -30.70 -39.21
N SER A 9 29.59 -30.24 -38.86
CA SER A 9 29.97 -29.40 -37.72
C SER A 9 30.27 -27.96 -38.15
N HIS A 10 30.53 -27.10 -37.14
CA HIS A 10 31.08 -25.72 -37.15
C HIS A 10 30.00 -24.61 -37.11
N THR A 11 30.07 -23.55 -36.29
CA THR A 11 31.14 -23.02 -35.42
C THR A 11 30.52 -22.13 -34.34
N VAL A 12 31.14 -22.10 -33.16
CA VAL A 12 30.87 -21.18 -32.05
C VAL A 12 31.37 -19.77 -32.42
N GLN A 13 30.55 -18.74 -32.19
CA GLN A 13 31.01 -17.35 -32.14
C GLN A 13 30.64 -16.72 -30.79
N ILE A 14 31.67 -16.54 -29.99
CA ILE A 14 31.71 -15.73 -28.77
C ILE A 14 31.92 -14.28 -29.21
N LEU A 15 31.13 -13.35 -28.67
CA LEU A 15 31.43 -11.92 -28.74
C LEU A 15 31.43 -11.35 -27.31
N ILE A 16 32.61 -10.96 -26.85
CA ILE A 16 32.83 -10.04 -25.71
C ILE A 16 33.81 -8.94 -26.20
N PRO A 17 34.12 -7.91 -25.39
CA PRO A 17 33.69 -6.53 -25.57
C PRO A 17 34.83 -5.65 -26.10
N TRP A 18 34.51 -4.47 -26.66
CA TRP A 18 35.54 -3.49 -27.02
C TRP A 18 35.38 -2.21 -26.22
N HIS A 19 36.39 -1.96 -25.38
CA HIS A 19 36.71 -0.69 -24.74
C HIS A 19 37.74 0.09 -25.58
N LYS A 20 37.79 1.41 -25.31
CA LYS A 20 38.89 2.41 -25.46
C LYS A 20 38.83 3.29 -26.73
N PRO A 21 39.49 4.48 -26.76
CA PRO A 21 39.89 5.42 -25.68
C PRO A 21 39.63 6.92 -26.01
N PHE A 22 39.87 7.78 -25.01
CA PHE A 22 40.17 9.23 -25.09
C PHE A 22 41.35 9.56 -26.04
N PRO A 23 41.46 10.80 -26.57
CA PRO A 23 42.30 11.80 -25.89
C PRO A 23 41.85 13.28 -25.96
N SER A 24 42.40 14.01 -24.99
CA SER A 24 42.50 15.45 -24.74
C SER A 24 43.15 16.31 -25.84
N GLY A 25 42.89 17.63 -25.82
CA GLY A 25 43.82 18.61 -26.41
C GLY A 25 43.29 20.05 -26.61
N THR A 26 43.41 20.88 -25.56
CA THR A 26 43.77 22.32 -25.53
C THR A 26 43.62 23.23 -26.78
N ALA A 27 42.98 24.40 -26.61
CA ALA A 27 43.57 25.75 -26.73
C ALA A 27 42.53 26.87 -27.06
N SER A 28 42.44 27.87 -26.18
CA SER A 28 42.09 29.28 -26.53
C SER A 28 43.33 29.95 -27.19
N PRO A 29 43.32 31.18 -27.81
CA PRO A 29 42.44 32.33 -27.55
C PRO A 29 42.12 33.28 -28.74
N SER A 30 41.32 34.31 -28.42
CA SER A 30 41.42 35.72 -28.84
C SER A 30 41.12 36.22 -30.27
N SER A 31 40.33 37.31 -30.25
CA SER A 31 40.52 38.60 -30.94
C SER A 31 40.00 38.80 -32.37
N SER A 32 38.92 39.59 -32.43
CA SER A 32 38.70 40.84 -33.20
C SER A 32 39.08 40.92 -34.69
N LEU A 33 38.16 41.45 -35.51
CA LEU A 33 38.50 42.44 -36.54
C LEU A 33 37.27 43.29 -36.92
N HIS A 34 37.44 44.60 -36.75
CA HIS A 34 36.64 45.68 -37.31
C HIS A 34 36.97 45.90 -38.80
N LEU A 35 35.99 46.37 -39.58
CA LEU A 35 36.17 47.20 -40.79
C LEU A 35 35.36 48.50 -40.58
N LEU A 36 36.03 49.63 -40.33
CA LEU A 36 36.37 50.73 -41.29
C LEU A 36 35.10 51.46 -41.84
N LYS A 37 34.70 52.64 -41.33
CA LYS A 37 35.13 54.06 -41.63
C LYS A 37 35.01 54.45 -43.13
N PRO A 38 34.80 55.73 -43.52
CA PRO A 38 35.07 57.02 -42.83
C PRO A 38 33.85 57.99 -42.85
N GLY A 39 33.77 59.17 -42.23
CA GLY A 39 34.72 60.13 -41.67
C GLY A 39 34.43 61.52 -42.28
N LEU A 40 34.26 62.58 -41.47
CA LEU A 40 34.77 63.93 -41.72
C LEU A 40 34.43 64.90 -40.58
N CYS A 41 35.40 65.78 -40.32
CA CYS A 41 35.58 66.65 -39.18
C CYS A 41 35.06 68.06 -39.45
N GLY A 42 34.75 68.83 -38.39
CA GLY A 42 34.53 70.28 -38.52
C GLY A 42 34.22 70.95 -37.18
N ASN A 43 35.26 71.41 -36.49
CA ASN A 43 35.17 72.32 -35.33
C ASN A 43 34.77 73.73 -35.79
N GLN A 44 33.92 74.42 -35.02
CA GLN A 44 34.09 75.85 -34.75
C GLN A 44 33.30 76.30 -33.50
N LYS A 45 34.00 77.04 -32.64
CA LYS A 45 33.47 77.79 -31.50
C LYS A 45 32.89 79.11 -32.02
N ASP A 46 31.78 79.59 -31.46
CA ASP A 46 31.72 80.99 -31.03
C ASP A 46 30.62 81.31 -30.00
N LYS A 47 30.88 82.41 -29.26
CA LYS A 47 30.21 82.91 -28.06
C LYS A 47 28.89 83.65 -28.33
N GLY A 48 27.95 83.65 -27.37
CA GLY A 48 26.78 84.55 -27.45
C GLY A 48 25.83 84.56 -26.25
N ARG A 49 26.10 85.49 -25.30
CA ARG A 49 25.21 86.25 -24.39
C ARG A 49 24.00 85.60 -23.67
N VAL A 50 24.06 85.76 -22.35
CA VAL A 50 23.01 85.73 -21.33
C VAL A 50 21.85 86.69 -21.66
N ARG A 51 20.60 86.20 -21.56
CA ARG A 51 19.43 87.02 -21.25
C ARG A 51 18.45 86.22 -20.39
N CYS A 52 18.26 86.69 -19.16
CA CYS A 52 17.34 86.16 -18.18
C CYS A 52 15.90 86.58 -18.53
N VAL A 53 14.96 85.63 -18.60
CA VAL A 53 13.52 85.88 -18.62
C VAL A 53 12.87 84.90 -17.64
N PRO A 54 12.08 85.36 -16.66
CA PRO A 54 11.48 84.49 -15.67
C PRO A 54 10.19 83.88 -16.24
N SER A 55 10.10 82.55 -16.30
CA SER A 55 8.84 81.86 -16.59
C SER A 55 8.61 80.71 -15.61
N THR A 56 7.70 80.99 -14.68
CA THR A 56 6.67 80.09 -14.15
C THR A 56 7.14 78.71 -13.69
N ILE A 57 7.25 78.55 -12.37
CA ILE A 57 7.29 77.25 -11.69
C ILE A 57 6.02 76.49 -12.08
N LYS A 58 6.14 75.55 -13.03
CA LYS A 58 5.21 74.43 -13.11
C LYS A 58 5.65 73.44 -12.04
N ALA A 59 4.80 73.21 -11.06
CA ALA A 59 4.89 72.04 -10.21
C ALA A 59 4.90 70.81 -11.13
N ILE A 60 6.07 70.21 -11.32
CA ILE A 60 6.16 68.86 -11.83
C ILE A 60 5.68 68.01 -10.66
N ALA A 61 4.44 67.53 -10.75
CA ALA A 61 4.07 66.34 -10.00
C ALA A 61 5.04 65.26 -10.46
N THR A 62 6.05 64.96 -9.63
CA THR A 62 6.74 63.69 -9.69
C THR A 62 5.68 62.63 -9.41
N THR A 63 5.04 62.14 -10.46
CA THR A 63 4.47 60.81 -10.46
C THR A 63 5.64 59.90 -10.14
N THR A 64 5.76 59.50 -8.87
CA THR A 64 6.48 58.29 -8.50
C THR A 64 5.91 57.19 -9.37
N THR A 65 6.62 56.84 -10.43
CA THR A 65 6.33 55.65 -11.21
C THR A 65 6.59 54.51 -10.24
N GLU A 66 5.51 53.93 -9.71
CA GLU A 66 5.62 52.74 -8.87
C GLU A 66 6.43 51.72 -9.67
N GLN A 67 7.59 51.33 -9.16
CA GLN A 67 8.38 50.31 -9.81
C GLN A 67 7.56 49.01 -9.76
N THR A 68 7.43 48.36 -10.90
CA THR A 68 6.66 47.14 -11.06
C THR A 68 7.55 46.05 -11.63
N THR A 69 7.34 44.84 -11.16
CA THR A 69 8.02 43.64 -11.67
C THR A 69 7.04 42.86 -12.53
N ILE A 70 7.46 42.49 -13.74
CA ILE A 70 6.67 41.62 -14.63
C ILE A 70 7.02 40.18 -14.29
N VAL A 71 6.00 39.41 -13.88
CA VAL A 71 6.15 38.01 -13.49
C VAL A 71 5.35 37.13 -14.42
N LYS A 72 5.99 36.13 -15.02
CA LYS A 72 5.33 35.16 -15.90
C LYS A 72 4.96 33.91 -15.11
N ALA A 73 3.69 33.54 -15.11
CA ALA A 73 3.22 32.27 -14.57
C ALA A 73 3.09 31.22 -15.69
N VAL A 74 3.56 30.01 -15.42
CA VAL A 74 3.40 28.83 -16.27
C VAL A 74 2.64 27.78 -15.46
N VAL A 75 1.45 27.43 -15.92
CA VAL A 75 0.55 26.45 -15.31
C VAL A 75 0.63 25.15 -16.11
N CYS A 76 0.96 24.04 -15.45
CA CYS A 76 1.05 22.73 -16.08
C CYS A 76 -0.16 21.87 -15.67
N VAL A 77 -0.95 21.47 -16.66
CA VAL A 77 -2.12 20.59 -16.50
C VAL A 77 -1.82 19.24 -17.15
N LYS A 78 -2.02 18.15 -16.41
CA LYS A 78 -1.84 16.79 -16.95
C LYS A 78 -3.06 16.40 -17.80
N LEU A 79 -2.82 15.86 -18.99
CA LEU A 79 -3.86 15.25 -19.82
C LEU A 79 -4.27 13.92 -19.23
N THR A 80 -5.58 13.69 -19.14
CA THR A 80 -6.17 12.47 -18.61
C THR A 80 -6.69 11.62 -19.78
N VAL A 81 -6.51 10.30 -19.71
CA VAL A 81 -6.91 9.32 -20.73
C VAL A 81 -8.44 9.31 -20.90
N GLY A 82 -9.19 9.53 -19.81
CA GLY A 82 -10.64 9.78 -19.87
C GLY A 82 -11.01 11.11 -20.55
N GLY A 83 -10.09 12.08 -20.52
CA GLY A 83 -10.14 13.29 -21.35
C GLY A 83 -10.08 12.96 -22.84
N PHE A 84 -9.21 12.01 -23.24
CA PHE A 84 -9.04 11.62 -24.65
C PHE A 84 -10.31 11.04 -25.29
N LEU A 85 -11.11 10.26 -24.55
CA LEU A 85 -12.36 9.66 -25.04
C LEU A 85 -13.59 10.56 -24.83
N SER A 86 -13.57 11.44 -23.83
CA SER A 86 -14.60 12.48 -23.64
C SER A 86 -14.42 13.70 -24.58
N ASN A 87 -13.41 13.67 -25.45
CA ASN A 87 -13.09 14.68 -26.48
C ASN A 87 -14.09 14.75 -27.67
N LEU A 88 -15.17 13.97 -27.62
CA LEU A 88 -16.18 13.86 -28.70
C LEU A 88 -17.53 14.56 -28.37
N GLY A 89 -17.66 15.23 -27.23
CA GLY A 89 -18.91 15.86 -26.78
C GLY A 89 -19.03 17.38 -27.03
N LEU A 90 -20.27 17.90 -27.00
CA LEU A 90 -20.63 19.33 -27.21
C LEU A 90 -19.89 20.33 -26.31
N SER A 91 -19.45 19.93 -25.11
CA SER A 91 -18.73 20.81 -24.16
C SER A 91 -17.34 21.24 -24.65
N ARG A 92 -16.71 20.44 -25.52
CA ARG A 92 -15.44 20.81 -26.17
C ARG A 92 -15.57 22.10 -26.99
N GLY A 93 -16.71 22.31 -27.66
CA GLY A 93 -16.93 23.54 -28.43
C GLY A 93 -17.00 24.80 -27.55
N LEU A 94 -17.40 24.68 -26.27
CA LEU A 94 -17.41 25.79 -25.32
C LEU A 94 -16.04 25.99 -24.67
N ASP A 95 -15.36 24.90 -24.29
CA ASP A 95 -14.03 24.94 -23.70
C ASP A 95 -12.97 25.41 -24.74
N ASP A 96 -13.08 25.00 -26.01
CA ASP A 96 -12.25 25.47 -27.12
C ASP A 96 -12.47 26.98 -27.38
N VAL A 97 -13.69 27.49 -27.22
CA VAL A 97 -14.00 28.93 -27.32
C VAL A 97 -13.44 29.70 -26.12
N ALA A 98 -13.49 29.16 -24.90
CA ALA A 98 -12.87 29.77 -23.73
C ALA A 98 -11.33 29.83 -23.84
N ASP A 99 -10.72 28.77 -24.38
CA ASP A 99 -9.30 28.71 -24.73
C ASP A 99 -8.95 29.76 -25.81
N MET A 100 -9.78 29.90 -26.85
CA MET A 100 -9.61 30.93 -27.88
C MET A 100 -9.81 32.38 -27.36
N LEU A 101 -10.63 32.58 -26.33
CA LEU A 101 -10.88 33.87 -25.69
C LEU A 101 -9.85 34.21 -24.59
N GLY A 102 -8.88 33.33 -24.34
CA GLY A 102 -7.79 33.55 -23.39
C GLY A 102 -8.20 33.53 -21.91
N LYS A 103 -9.33 32.89 -21.56
CA LYS A 103 -9.84 32.80 -20.19
C LYS A 103 -10.02 31.34 -19.75
N SER A 104 -8.93 30.56 -19.77
CA SER A 104 -8.98 29.13 -19.44
C SER A 104 -8.86 28.87 -17.94
N ILE A 105 -7.94 29.55 -17.27
CA ILE A 105 -7.68 29.38 -15.83
C ILE A 105 -7.48 30.75 -15.20
N GLN A 106 -8.27 31.09 -14.19
CA GLN A 106 -8.06 32.31 -13.41
C GLN A 106 -7.12 32.01 -12.25
N LEU A 107 -6.10 32.84 -12.11
CA LEU A 107 -5.14 32.81 -11.01
C LEU A 107 -5.25 34.11 -10.21
N GLU A 108 -5.26 34.01 -8.88
CA GLU A 108 -5.11 35.17 -8.00
C GLU A 108 -3.92 34.96 -7.07
N LEU A 109 -2.91 35.83 -7.20
CA LEU A 109 -1.73 35.81 -6.36
C LEU A 109 -2.08 36.31 -4.97
N VAL A 110 -1.51 35.65 -3.96
CA VAL A 110 -1.68 36.00 -2.55
C VAL A 110 -0.31 36.30 -1.97
N SER A 111 -0.17 37.48 -1.36
CA SER A 111 1.04 37.86 -0.62
C SER A 111 1.17 37.06 0.68
N ALA A 112 2.41 36.66 1.00
CA ALA A 112 2.74 36.07 2.29
C ALA A 112 2.70 37.10 3.44
N GLU A 113 2.72 38.39 3.11
CA GLU A 113 2.79 39.51 4.04
C GLU A 113 1.45 40.23 4.17
N LEU A 114 1.18 40.78 5.35
CA LEU A 114 0.10 41.74 5.54
C LEU A 114 0.47 43.10 4.96
N ASP A 115 -0.54 43.90 4.64
CA ASP A 115 -0.33 45.32 4.36
C ASP A 115 0.18 46.01 5.65
N PRO A 116 1.37 46.63 5.61
CA PRO A 116 1.99 47.21 6.80
C PRO A 116 1.23 48.43 7.35
N LYS A 117 0.36 49.07 6.57
CA LYS A 117 -0.43 50.23 6.97
C LYS A 117 -1.73 49.80 7.64
N THR A 118 -2.40 48.76 7.11
CA THR A 118 -3.72 48.33 7.60
C THR A 118 -3.65 47.16 8.57
N GLY A 119 -2.57 46.36 8.53
CA GLY A 119 -2.48 45.10 9.25
C GLY A 119 -3.42 44.02 8.71
N LEU A 120 -3.97 44.20 7.50
CA LEU A 120 -4.88 43.26 6.83
C LEU A 120 -4.18 42.58 5.65
N GLU A 121 -4.79 41.53 5.11
CA GLU A 121 -4.32 40.87 3.89
C GLU A 121 -4.28 41.86 2.72
N LYS A 122 -3.20 41.85 1.94
CA LYS A 122 -3.09 42.65 0.71
C LYS A 122 -4.12 42.17 -0.32
N GLU A 123 -4.61 43.08 -1.16
CA GLU A 123 -5.49 42.71 -2.27
C GLU A 123 -4.81 41.70 -3.21
N THR A 124 -5.58 40.75 -3.74
CA THR A 124 -5.04 39.72 -4.64
C THR A 124 -4.80 40.27 -6.04
N ILE A 125 -3.72 39.86 -6.69
CA ILE A 125 -3.44 40.25 -8.09
C ILE A 125 -3.97 39.16 -9.01
N LYS A 126 -4.91 39.52 -9.89
CA LYS A 126 -5.61 38.57 -10.77
C LYS A 126 -4.96 38.49 -12.15
N GLY A 127 -4.94 37.29 -12.72
CA GLY A 127 -4.48 37.02 -14.08
C GLY A 127 -5.23 35.84 -14.69
N TYR A 128 -5.40 35.86 -16.02
CA TYR A 128 -6.02 34.77 -16.77
C TYR A 128 -4.95 34.06 -17.59
N ALA A 129 -4.70 32.79 -17.26
CA ALA A 129 -3.82 31.93 -18.02
C ALA A 129 -4.54 31.38 -19.24
N HIS A 130 -3.88 31.51 -20.39
CA HIS A 130 -4.34 31.01 -21.68
C HIS A 130 -3.42 29.90 -22.16
N ARG A 131 -3.98 28.96 -22.91
CA ARG A 131 -3.23 27.81 -23.44
C ARG A 131 -2.15 28.29 -24.41
N THR A 132 -0.91 27.83 -24.22
CA THR A 132 0.22 28.23 -25.08
C THR A 132 0.83 27.07 -25.83
N SER A 133 0.96 25.90 -25.19
CA SER A 133 1.52 24.70 -25.81
C SER A 133 0.92 23.43 -25.22
N GLN A 134 1.10 22.35 -25.96
CA GLN A 134 0.79 21.00 -25.52
C GLN A 134 1.98 20.11 -25.85
N GLU A 135 2.46 19.38 -24.85
CA GLU A 135 3.37 18.25 -24.97
C GLU A 135 2.55 16.95 -24.81
N GLU A 136 3.12 15.77 -25.05
CA GLU A 136 2.36 14.50 -25.19
C GLU A 136 1.31 14.30 -24.07
N ASP A 137 1.71 14.46 -22.80
CA ASP A 137 0.85 14.24 -21.63
C ASP A 137 0.52 15.51 -20.83
N GLU A 138 0.94 16.68 -21.28
CA GLU A 138 0.81 17.94 -20.53
C GLU A 138 0.39 19.13 -21.39
N VAL A 139 -0.53 19.95 -20.87
CA VAL A 139 -0.91 21.23 -21.47
C VAL A 139 -0.36 22.37 -20.61
N LYS A 140 0.29 23.34 -21.26
CA LYS A 140 0.83 24.54 -20.62
C LYS A 140 -0.09 25.72 -20.86
N TYR A 141 -0.38 26.46 -19.79
CA TYR A 141 -1.08 27.73 -19.82
C TYR A 141 -0.19 28.83 -19.24
N GLU A 142 -0.24 30.04 -19.80
CA GLU A 142 0.62 31.13 -19.36
C GLU A 142 -0.16 32.43 -19.13
N CYS A 143 0.29 33.23 -18.17
CA CYS A 143 -0.12 34.62 -18.02
C CYS A 143 1.01 35.48 -17.43
N ASN A 144 0.90 36.79 -17.61
CA ASN A 144 1.82 37.75 -17.03
C ASN A 144 1.12 38.58 -15.96
N PHE A 145 1.81 38.81 -14.85
CA PHE A 145 1.40 39.65 -13.74
C PHE A 145 2.28 40.89 -13.69
N VAL A 146 1.68 42.03 -13.35
CA VAL A 146 2.40 43.26 -13.00
C VAL A 146 2.32 43.39 -11.48
N ILE A 147 3.44 43.12 -10.81
CA ILE A 147 3.51 43.07 -9.35
C ILE A 147 4.16 44.37 -8.83
N PRO A 148 3.48 45.16 -7.99
CA PRO A 148 4.06 46.36 -7.36
C PRO A 148 5.24 46.01 -6.44
N GLU A 149 6.25 46.87 -6.37
CA GLU A 149 7.46 46.68 -5.52
C GLU A 149 7.12 46.42 -4.02
N GLY A 150 5.98 46.91 -3.53
CA GLY A 150 5.50 46.70 -2.15
C GLY A 150 4.62 45.46 -1.94
N TYR A 151 4.40 44.62 -2.95
CA TYR A 151 3.50 43.47 -2.84
C TYR A 151 4.04 42.37 -1.92
N GLY A 152 5.36 42.27 -1.79
CA GLY A 152 6.03 41.24 -0.99
C GLY A 152 6.07 39.88 -1.68
N GLU A 153 6.47 38.85 -0.93
CA GLU A 153 6.60 37.48 -1.45
C GLU A 153 5.23 36.85 -1.79
N ILE A 154 5.14 36.09 -2.88
CA ILE A 154 3.95 35.25 -3.17
C ILE A 154 3.97 34.04 -2.23
N GLY A 155 2.95 33.91 -1.39
CA GLY A 155 2.81 32.77 -0.48
C GLY A 155 1.85 31.69 -0.96
N ALA A 156 0.85 32.07 -1.75
CA ALA A 156 -0.17 31.16 -2.28
C ALA A 156 -0.77 31.67 -3.60
N VAL A 157 -1.53 30.81 -4.26
CA VAL A 157 -2.33 31.13 -5.45
C VAL A 157 -3.73 30.54 -5.29
N LEU A 158 -4.74 31.37 -5.57
CA LEU A 158 -6.11 30.93 -5.74
C LEU A 158 -6.33 30.60 -7.22
N VAL A 159 -6.92 29.44 -7.49
CA VAL A 159 -7.14 28.91 -8.84
C VAL A 159 -8.64 28.68 -9.03
N GLU A 160 -9.18 29.22 -10.11
CA GLU A 160 -10.52 28.94 -10.59
C GLU A 160 -10.43 28.31 -11.98
N ASN A 161 -11.07 27.15 -12.14
CA ASN A 161 -11.17 26.47 -13.42
C ASN A 161 -12.41 26.97 -14.16
N GLU A 162 -12.18 27.66 -15.28
CA GLU A 162 -13.21 28.25 -16.13
C GLU A 162 -13.85 27.23 -17.09
N HIS A 163 -13.22 26.06 -17.28
CA HIS A 163 -13.75 24.98 -18.11
C HIS A 163 -14.94 24.29 -17.46
N HIS A 164 -15.77 23.64 -18.29
CA HIS A 164 -16.92 22.85 -17.82
C HIS A 164 -16.52 21.47 -17.24
N LYS A 165 -15.29 21.02 -17.48
CA LYS A 165 -14.74 19.76 -16.94
C LYS A 165 -13.70 20.04 -15.87
N GLU A 166 -13.51 19.09 -14.96
CA GLU A 166 -12.38 19.13 -14.03
C GLU A 166 -11.04 18.97 -14.78
N MET A 167 -9.97 19.48 -14.20
CA MET A 167 -8.61 19.35 -14.72
C MET A 167 -7.64 18.93 -13.64
N TYR A 168 -6.61 18.15 -13.98
CA TYR A 168 -5.56 17.78 -13.03
C TYR A 168 -4.41 18.77 -13.10
N LEU A 169 -4.34 19.66 -12.10
CA LEU A 169 -3.31 20.68 -12.01
C LEU A 169 -2.07 20.07 -11.36
N LYS A 170 -0.96 19.99 -12.11
CA LYS A 170 0.31 19.42 -11.64
C LYS A 170 1.12 20.44 -10.85
N GLN A 171 1.38 21.59 -11.45
CA GLN A 171 2.19 22.65 -10.83
C GLN A 171 1.93 24.02 -11.47
N ILE A 172 2.33 25.07 -10.75
CA ILE A 172 2.43 26.44 -11.24
C ILE A 172 3.84 26.96 -10.93
N VAL A 173 4.50 27.56 -11.93
CA VAL A 173 5.85 28.12 -11.80
C VAL A 173 5.81 29.59 -12.17
N PHE A 174 6.31 30.46 -11.28
CA PHE A 174 6.42 31.89 -11.50
C PHE A 174 7.87 32.28 -11.80
N HIS A 175 8.11 32.92 -12.95
CA HIS A 175 9.40 33.43 -13.38
C HIS A 175 9.44 34.95 -13.32
N GLY A 176 10.64 35.52 -13.13
CA GLY A 176 10.86 36.96 -13.21
C GLY A 176 11.05 37.67 -11.86
N PHE A 177 11.30 36.94 -10.77
CA PHE A 177 11.68 37.51 -9.47
C PHE A 177 13.22 37.62 -9.31
N PRO A 178 13.83 38.80 -9.47
CA PRO A 178 15.21 39.05 -9.03
C PRO A 178 15.25 39.40 -7.53
N PRO A 179 16.23 38.91 -6.73
CA PRO A 179 17.30 37.96 -7.02
C PRO A 179 16.94 36.48 -6.71
N GLY A 180 15.65 36.16 -6.49
CA GLY A 180 15.19 34.92 -5.85
C GLY A 180 14.95 33.68 -6.74
N GLY A 181 15.11 33.76 -8.06
CA GLY A 181 14.82 32.64 -8.95
C GLY A 181 13.32 32.35 -9.11
N PRO A 182 12.92 31.24 -9.76
CA PRO A 182 11.52 30.90 -9.93
C PRO A 182 10.84 30.50 -8.61
N VAL A 183 9.57 30.85 -8.44
CA VAL A 183 8.73 30.39 -7.32
C VAL A 183 7.88 29.22 -7.78
N HIS A 184 7.94 28.10 -7.07
CA HIS A 184 7.23 26.88 -7.40
C HIS A 184 6.04 26.63 -6.47
N VAL A 185 4.94 26.18 -7.07
CA VAL A 185 3.72 25.72 -6.41
C VAL A 185 3.41 24.34 -6.96
N THR A 186 3.70 23.29 -6.20
CA THR A 186 3.34 21.93 -6.55
C THR A 186 1.90 21.66 -6.10
N CYS A 187 1.03 21.32 -7.07
CA CYS A 187 -0.41 21.22 -6.84
C CYS A 187 -0.88 19.76 -6.75
N ASN A 188 -0.52 18.95 -7.75
CA ASN A 188 -0.90 17.54 -7.91
C ASN A 188 -2.35 17.22 -7.50
N SER A 189 -3.31 18.02 -7.96
CA SER A 189 -4.70 17.94 -7.50
C SER A 189 -5.71 18.21 -8.62
N TRP A 190 -6.88 17.59 -8.50
CA TRP A 190 -8.01 17.83 -9.38
C TRP A 190 -8.72 19.13 -9.04
N VAL A 191 -8.79 20.05 -9.98
CA VAL A 191 -9.53 21.32 -9.86
C VAL A 191 -10.89 21.15 -10.55
N ALA A 192 -11.94 21.05 -9.73
CA ALA A 192 -13.31 20.98 -10.21
C ALA A 192 -13.67 22.22 -11.03
N SER A 193 -14.54 22.05 -12.02
CA SER A 193 -15.13 23.17 -12.77
C SER A 193 -15.87 24.12 -11.81
N LYS A 194 -15.75 25.44 -12.05
CA LYS A 194 -16.49 26.46 -11.27
C LYS A 194 -18.01 26.27 -11.30
N PHE A 195 -18.52 25.64 -12.36
CA PHE A 195 -19.95 25.34 -12.51
C PHE A 195 -20.42 24.19 -11.62
N HIS A 196 -19.49 23.36 -11.13
CA HIS A 196 -19.75 22.31 -10.15
C HIS A 196 -19.39 22.74 -8.73
N ASN A 197 -18.29 23.48 -8.57
CA ASN A 197 -17.85 24.03 -7.29
C ASN A 197 -17.38 25.49 -7.48
N PRO A 198 -18.16 26.48 -7.04
CA PRO A 198 -17.81 27.90 -7.23
C PRO A 198 -16.69 28.38 -6.30
N HIS A 199 -16.21 27.55 -5.36
CA HIS A 199 -15.11 27.90 -4.48
C HIS A 199 -13.76 27.72 -5.19
N LYS A 200 -12.97 28.80 -5.22
CA LYS A 200 -11.59 28.77 -5.70
C LYS A 200 -10.75 27.80 -4.89
N ARG A 201 -9.88 27.05 -5.58
CA ARG A 201 -8.90 26.17 -4.96
C ARG A 201 -7.69 26.98 -4.53
N ILE A 202 -7.18 26.72 -3.35
CA ILE A 202 -5.93 27.32 -2.87
C ILE A 202 -4.77 26.34 -3.03
N PHE A 203 -3.63 26.86 -3.47
CA PHE A 203 -2.35 26.16 -3.48
C PHE A 203 -1.28 27.04 -2.86
N PHE A 204 -0.47 26.47 -1.98
CA PHE A 204 0.62 27.18 -1.31
C PHE A 204 1.93 26.94 -2.05
N THR A 205 2.90 27.84 -1.89
CA THR A 205 4.25 27.59 -2.39
C THR A 205 4.88 26.36 -1.72
N ASN A 206 5.93 25.83 -2.34
CA ASN A 206 6.62 24.64 -1.84
C ASN A 206 7.35 24.84 -0.51
N LYS A 207 7.39 26.05 0.06
CA LYS A 207 7.96 26.31 1.39
C LYS A 207 7.17 25.59 2.49
N SER A 208 7.87 25.13 3.53
CA SER A 208 7.29 24.41 4.66
C SER A 208 7.29 25.28 5.91
N TYR A 209 6.17 25.31 6.63
CA TYR A 209 6.00 26.13 7.83
C TYR A 209 5.30 25.34 8.94
N LEU A 210 5.87 25.37 10.14
CA LEU A 210 5.12 25.08 11.35
C LEU A 210 4.00 26.12 11.53
N PRO A 211 2.90 25.83 12.25
CA PRO A 211 1.84 26.80 12.47
C PRO A 211 2.34 28.14 13.01
N SER A 212 3.28 28.12 13.95
CA SER A 212 3.92 29.31 14.56
C SER A 212 4.79 30.11 13.59
N GLN A 213 5.25 29.51 12.50
CA GLN A 213 6.12 30.11 11.48
C GLN A 213 5.34 30.53 10.22
N THR A 214 4.04 30.29 10.18
CA THR A 214 3.20 30.66 9.05
C THR A 214 3.25 32.18 8.84
N PRO A 215 3.61 32.68 7.65
CA PRO A 215 3.55 34.10 7.34
C PRO A 215 2.15 34.68 7.63
N ASP A 216 2.10 35.89 8.18
CA ASP A 216 0.85 36.46 8.69
C ASP A 216 -0.24 36.59 7.62
N GLY A 217 0.14 36.89 6.36
CA GLY A 217 -0.80 36.96 5.23
C GLY A 217 -1.41 35.62 4.82
N LEU A 218 -0.89 34.49 5.32
CA LEU A 218 -1.36 33.14 4.98
C LEU A 218 -2.12 32.45 6.11
N LYS A 219 -2.11 32.99 7.33
CA LYS A 219 -2.69 32.33 8.53
C LYS A 219 -4.17 31.98 8.35
N ARG A 220 -4.98 32.93 7.89
CA ARG A 220 -6.41 32.71 7.64
C ARG A 220 -6.64 31.65 6.56
N LEU A 221 -5.84 31.68 5.50
CA LEU A 221 -5.96 30.74 4.38
C LEU A 221 -5.54 29.32 4.77
N ARG A 222 -4.50 29.18 5.60
CA ARG A 222 -4.08 27.91 6.20
C ARG A 222 -5.24 27.26 6.98
N GLU A 223 -5.88 28.03 7.85
CA GLU A 223 -7.03 27.56 8.64
C GLU A 223 -8.25 27.27 7.77
N LYS A 224 -8.57 28.16 6.82
CA LYS A 224 -9.72 28.01 5.93
C LYS A 224 -9.64 26.74 5.08
N GLU A 225 -8.45 26.38 4.58
CA GLU A 225 -8.30 25.14 3.82
C GLU A 225 -8.52 23.91 4.69
N LEU A 226 -8.01 23.89 5.93
CA LEU A 226 -8.28 22.80 6.88
C LEU A 226 -9.77 22.70 7.24
N GLU A 227 -10.49 23.81 7.35
CA GLU A 227 -11.96 23.79 7.48
C GLU A 227 -12.64 23.14 6.26
N ASN A 228 -12.20 23.50 5.05
CA ASN A 228 -12.77 22.96 3.82
C ASN A 228 -12.53 21.44 3.72
N LEU A 229 -11.33 20.97 4.08
CA LEU A 229 -10.95 19.55 4.07
C LEU A 229 -11.71 18.74 5.14
N ARG A 230 -12.01 19.35 6.30
CA ARG A 230 -12.83 18.70 7.35
C ARG A 230 -14.30 18.59 6.98
N GLY A 231 -14.82 19.56 6.23
CA GLY A 231 -16.25 19.67 5.95
C GLY A 231 -17.07 19.85 7.23
N ASN A 232 -18.34 19.43 7.19
CA ASN A 232 -19.30 19.64 8.29
C ASN A 232 -19.91 18.35 8.87
N GLY A 233 -19.42 17.17 8.47
CA GLY A 233 -19.91 15.87 8.94
C GLY A 233 -21.29 15.44 8.42
N GLN A 234 -21.90 16.19 7.50
CA GLN A 234 -23.27 15.96 7.02
C GLN A 234 -23.32 15.71 5.52
N GLY A 235 -24.43 15.15 5.03
CA GLY A 235 -24.70 14.95 3.61
C GLY A 235 -23.96 13.78 2.95
N LYS A 236 -24.45 13.37 1.77
CA LYS A 236 -23.79 12.40 0.89
C LYS A 236 -22.63 13.06 0.18
N ARG A 237 -21.48 12.40 0.17
CA ARG A 237 -20.27 12.90 -0.50
C ARG A 237 -20.41 12.84 -2.01
N LYS A 238 -19.81 13.82 -2.70
CA LYS A 238 -19.80 13.94 -4.16
C LYS A 238 -18.40 13.69 -4.72
N ILE A 239 -18.31 13.19 -5.94
CA ILE A 239 -17.04 12.75 -6.57
C ILE A 239 -15.96 13.86 -6.60
N HIS A 240 -16.34 15.12 -6.79
CA HIS A 240 -15.41 16.26 -6.84
C HIS A 240 -15.04 16.84 -5.47
N GLU A 241 -15.62 16.35 -4.38
CA GLU A 241 -15.33 16.84 -3.02
C GLU A 241 -13.97 16.32 -2.52
N ARG A 242 -13.33 17.12 -1.66
CA ARG A 242 -12.08 16.79 -0.98
C ARG A 242 -12.29 16.74 0.54
N ILE A 243 -13.44 16.22 0.95
CA ILE A 243 -13.85 16.20 2.36
C ILE A 243 -13.41 14.87 2.99
N TYR A 244 -12.56 14.97 4.01
CA TYR A 244 -12.02 13.87 4.81
C TYR A 244 -12.76 13.82 6.14
N ASP A 245 -13.42 12.69 6.41
CA ASP A 245 -14.16 12.47 7.65
C ASP A 245 -14.29 10.98 7.95
N TYR A 246 -14.65 10.64 9.18
CA TYR A 246 -14.68 9.26 9.68
C TYR A 246 -16.08 8.67 9.69
N ASP A 247 -16.16 7.37 9.45
CA ASP A 247 -17.33 6.56 9.77
C ASP A 247 -16.88 5.13 10.13
N VAL A 248 -17.80 4.34 10.67
CA VAL A 248 -17.59 2.93 11.03
C VAL A 248 -17.75 2.03 9.80
N TYR A 249 -17.26 0.79 9.84
CA TYR A 249 -17.51 -0.19 8.79
C TYR A 249 -18.93 -0.76 8.94
N ASN A 250 -19.89 -0.01 8.42
CA ASN A 250 -21.30 -0.37 8.34
C ASN A 250 -21.81 -0.43 6.90
N ASP A 251 -20.89 -0.42 5.93
CA ASP A 251 -21.14 -0.43 4.49
C ASP A 251 -20.73 -1.73 3.80
N ILE A 252 -20.35 -2.75 4.57
CA ILE A 252 -19.92 -4.07 4.05
C ILE A 252 -21.10 -5.05 3.88
N GLY A 253 -22.24 -4.81 4.53
CA GLY A 253 -23.44 -5.63 4.41
C GLY A 253 -24.40 -5.11 3.35
N ASP A 254 -25.28 -5.99 2.85
CA ASP A 254 -26.38 -5.61 1.94
C ASP A 254 -27.74 -6.18 2.40
N PRO A 255 -28.23 -5.74 3.58
CA PRO A 255 -29.46 -6.26 4.16
C PRO A 255 -30.74 -5.85 3.40
N ASP A 256 -30.66 -4.86 2.50
CA ASP A 256 -31.80 -4.45 1.66
C ASP A 256 -32.04 -5.48 0.53
N THR A 257 -30.98 -6.08 -0.02
CA THR A 257 -31.09 -7.16 -1.02
C THR A 257 -31.48 -8.49 -0.37
N SER A 258 -30.88 -8.85 0.77
CA SER A 258 -31.20 -10.09 1.50
C SER A 258 -30.81 -10.01 2.97
N SER A 259 -31.65 -10.52 3.86
CA SER A 259 -31.35 -10.62 5.30
C SER A 259 -30.09 -11.46 5.59
N THR A 260 -29.73 -12.39 4.68
CA THR A 260 -28.52 -13.22 4.78
C THR A 260 -27.23 -12.45 4.52
N LEU A 261 -27.32 -11.28 3.88
CA LEU A 261 -26.20 -10.38 3.59
C LEU A 261 -26.03 -9.29 4.66
N LYS A 262 -26.82 -9.33 5.74
CA LYS A 262 -26.59 -8.49 6.91
C LYS A 262 -25.26 -8.83 7.57
N ARG A 263 -24.47 -7.81 7.93
CA ARG A 263 -23.21 -7.96 8.68
C ARG A 263 -23.22 -7.06 9.90
N PRO A 264 -22.48 -7.42 10.97
CA PRO A 264 -22.34 -6.53 12.13
C PRO A 264 -21.61 -5.25 11.72
N VAL A 265 -21.98 -4.13 12.35
CA VAL A 265 -21.22 -2.88 12.25
C VAL A 265 -19.91 -3.05 13.02
N LEU A 266 -18.79 -2.74 12.37
CA LEU A 266 -17.46 -2.77 13.00
C LEU A 266 -16.98 -1.34 13.27
N GLY A 267 -16.66 -1.07 14.52
CA GLY A 267 -16.44 0.26 15.09
C GLY A 267 -17.43 0.50 16.24
N GLY A 268 -16.89 0.71 17.44
CA GLY A 268 -17.64 0.81 18.69
C GLY A 268 -17.26 -0.28 19.69
N LYS A 269 -17.99 -0.38 20.81
CA LYS A 269 -17.60 -1.27 21.93
C LYS A 269 -17.76 -2.76 21.65
N GLN A 270 -18.76 -3.16 20.88
CA GLN A 270 -19.06 -4.58 20.64
C GLN A 270 -18.11 -5.23 19.63
N HIS A 271 -17.73 -4.46 18.60
CA HIS A 271 -16.79 -4.87 17.56
C HIS A 271 -15.80 -3.73 17.35
N PRO A 272 -14.80 -3.54 18.24
CA PRO A 272 -13.79 -2.49 18.11
C PRO A 272 -13.10 -2.55 16.75
N TYR A 273 -12.95 -1.40 16.08
CA TYR A 273 -12.31 -1.36 14.76
C TYR A 273 -11.77 0.03 14.40
N PRO A 274 -10.72 0.15 13.56
CA PRO A 274 -10.35 1.42 12.95
C PRO A 274 -11.51 2.05 12.18
N ARG A 275 -11.56 3.37 12.13
CA ARG A 275 -12.53 4.10 11.29
C ARG A 275 -12.09 4.12 9.83
N ARG A 276 -13.06 4.25 8.92
CA ARG A 276 -12.87 4.40 7.48
C ARG A 276 -13.35 5.77 7.00
N CYS A 277 -13.11 6.07 5.73
CA CYS A 277 -13.62 7.28 5.09
C CYS A 277 -15.16 7.33 5.08
N ARG A 278 -15.74 8.40 5.61
CA ARG A 278 -17.18 8.66 5.56
C ARG A 278 -17.64 8.92 4.12
N THR A 279 -18.68 8.21 3.70
CA THR A 279 -19.30 8.32 2.37
C THR A 279 -20.66 9.02 2.44
N GLY A 280 -21.37 8.85 3.56
CA GLY A 280 -22.63 9.55 3.84
C GLY A 280 -23.79 9.16 2.92
N ARG A 281 -23.77 7.95 2.32
CA ARG A 281 -24.94 7.43 1.61
C ARG A 281 -26.09 7.23 2.61
N PRO A 282 -27.35 7.14 2.11
CA PRO A 282 -28.49 6.87 2.97
C PRO A 282 -28.32 5.60 3.82
N ARG A 283 -29.07 5.50 4.92
CA ARG A 283 -29.15 4.26 5.68
C ARG A 283 -29.93 3.20 4.90
N SER A 284 -29.63 1.93 5.15
CA SER A 284 -30.44 0.81 4.66
C SER A 284 -31.89 0.94 5.15
N LYS A 285 -32.82 0.48 4.31
CA LYS A 285 -34.26 0.46 4.63
C LYS A 285 -34.61 -0.61 5.68
N THR A 286 -33.91 -1.75 5.65
CA THR A 286 -34.16 -2.89 6.53
C THR A 286 -33.30 -2.89 7.79
N ASP A 287 -32.15 -2.20 7.79
CA ASP A 287 -31.24 -2.09 8.93
C ASP A 287 -30.66 -0.66 9.06
N PRO A 288 -31.28 0.23 9.84
CA PRO A 288 -30.87 1.64 9.93
C PRO A 288 -29.45 1.88 10.44
N MET A 289 -28.80 0.87 11.04
CA MET A 289 -27.40 0.92 11.45
C MET A 289 -26.44 0.76 10.27
N SER A 290 -26.87 0.08 9.21
CA SER A 290 -26.10 -0.13 7.98
C SER A 290 -26.27 1.04 7.01
N GLU A 291 -25.19 1.38 6.31
CA GLU A 291 -25.23 2.27 5.16
C GLU A 291 -25.77 1.50 3.95
N SER A 292 -26.58 2.14 3.10
CA SER A 292 -27.16 1.50 1.92
C SER A 292 -26.07 1.06 0.94
N TRP A 293 -26.27 -0.11 0.34
CA TRP A 293 -25.39 -0.66 -0.70
C TRP A 293 -25.23 0.30 -1.88
N CYS A 294 -24.06 0.26 -2.52
CA CYS A 294 -23.76 1.06 -3.71
C CYS A 294 -23.28 0.17 -4.85
N SER A 295 -23.98 0.24 -5.99
CA SER A 295 -23.54 -0.40 -7.24
C SER A 295 -22.55 0.44 -8.05
N GLY A 296 -22.38 1.72 -7.71
CA GLY A 296 -21.39 2.63 -8.32
C GLY A 296 -20.13 2.75 -7.46
N SER A 297 -19.23 3.66 -7.80
CA SER A 297 -17.99 3.86 -7.02
C SER A 297 -18.29 4.35 -5.60
N ILE A 298 -17.58 3.77 -4.63
CA ILE A 298 -17.56 4.26 -3.26
C ILE A 298 -16.73 5.55 -3.22
N TYR A 299 -17.28 6.60 -2.62
CA TYR A 299 -16.58 7.89 -2.52
C TYR A 299 -15.27 7.76 -1.74
N VAL A 300 -14.22 8.36 -2.29
CA VAL A 300 -13.05 8.87 -1.58
C VAL A 300 -12.85 10.34 -1.96
N PRO A 301 -12.14 11.14 -1.14
CA PRO A 301 -11.74 12.50 -1.51
C PRO A 301 -11.06 12.51 -2.88
N ARG A 302 -11.41 13.48 -3.74
CA ARG A 302 -11.10 13.44 -5.17
C ARG A 302 -9.61 13.20 -5.51
N ASP A 303 -8.70 13.71 -4.68
CA ASP A 303 -7.26 13.59 -4.87
C ASP A 303 -6.69 12.23 -4.42
N GLU A 304 -7.45 11.44 -3.66
CA GLU A 304 -7.09 10.08 -3.24
C GLU A 304 -7.45 9.02 -4.29
N ALA A 305 -8.32 9.37 -5.23
CA ALA A 305 -8.70 8.49 -6.33
C ALA A 305 -7.49 8.16 -7.21
N PHE A 306 -7.46 6.94 -7.74
CA PHE A 306 -6.39 6.49 -8.64
C PHE A 306 -6.20 7.42 -9.84
N SER A 307 -4.93 7.57 -10.27
CA SER A 307 -4.60 8.20 -11.56
C SER A 307 -5.16 7.36 -12.69
N ASP A 308 -5.45 7.91 -13.87
CA ASP A 308 -5.91 7.13 -15.02
C ASP A 308 -5.02 5.91 -15.35
N VAL A 309 -3.70 6.01 -15.16
CA VAL A 309 -2.77 4.88 -15.34
C VAL A 309 -3.01 3.79 -14.31
N LYS A 310 -3.10 4.17 -13.03
CA LYS A 310 -3.45 3.25 -11.94
C LYS A 310 -4.88 2.73 -12.08
N GLN A 311 -5.82 3.53 -12.60
CA GLN A 311 -7.16 3.09 -12.94
C GLN A 311 -7.09 2.02 -14.01
N LEU A 312 -6.49 2.28 -15.18
CA LEU A 312 -6.31 1.28 -16.23
C LEU A 312 -5.64 -0.01 -15.72
N THR A 313 -4.72 0.12 -14.75
CA THR A 313 -4.06 -1.04 -14.13
C THR A 313 -4.92 -1.73 -13.05
N PHE A 314 -5.83 -1.02 -12.35
CA PHE A 314 -6.53 -1.55 -11.17
C PHE A 314 -8.02 -1.18 -11.04
N SER A 315 -8.42 0.07 -11.24
CA SER A 315 -9.81 0.56 -11.01
C SER A 315 -10.63 0.90 -12.26
N GLY A 316 -10.07 0.64 -13.44
CA GLY A 316 -10.63 0.80 -14.77
C GLY A 316 -10.74 -0.50 -15.53
N MET A 317 -10.63 -1.66 -14.83
CA MET A 317 -11.25 -2.97 -15.11
C MET A 317 -10.47 -4.25 -14.62
N PRO A 318 -9.27 -4.25 -14.03
CA PRO A 318 -8.68 -5.53 -13.53
C PRO A 318 -9.25 -6.06 -12.20
N VAL A 319 -9.17 -5.36 -11.05
CA VAL A 319 -9.74 -5.90 -9.77
C VAL A 319 -11.27 -5.93 -9.83
N TYR A 320 -11.88 -4.79 -10.17
CA TYR A 320 -13.34 -4.66 -10.27
C TYR A 320 -13.91 -5.56 -11.37
N SER A 321 -13.26 -5.72 -12.53
CA SER A 321 -13.82 -6.61 -13.58
C SER A 321 -13.32 -8.04 -13.51
N VAL A 322 -12.24 -8.36 -12.76
CA VAL A 322 -12.09 -9.71 -12.21
C VAL A 322 -13.34 -10.02 -11.38
N LEU A 323 -13.70 -9.12 -10.46
CA LEU A 323 -14.84 -9.29 -9.57
C LEU A 323 -16.21 -9.34 -10.26
N HIS A 324 -16.45 -8.48 -11.25
CA HIS A 324 -17.76 -8.28 -11.87
C HIS A 324 -17.91 -8.87 -13.28
N ALA A 325 -16.83 -9.30 -13.93
CA ALA A 325 -16.88 -9.93 -15.26
C ALA A 325 -16.24 -11.33 -15.26
N LEU A 326 -14.99 -11.49 -14.82
CA LEU A 326 -14.30 -12.78 -14.86
C LEU A 326 -14.92 -13.79 -13.89
N ILE A 327 -15.20 -13.37 -12.65
CA ILE A 327 -15.74 -14.23 -11.60
C ILE A 327 -17.11 -14.80 -11.97
N PRO A 328 -18.09 -13.98 -12.41
CA PRO A 328 -19.35 -14.51 -12.93
C PRO A 328 -19.16 -15.48 -14.11
N SER A 329 -18.15 -15.28 -14.96
CA SER A 329 -17.86 -16.21 -16.05
C SER A 329 -17.28 -17.54 -15.59
N ILE A 330 -16.41 -17.52 -14.57
CA ILE A 330 -15.93 -18.74 -13.91
C ILE A 330 -17.12 -19.47 -13.26
N GLU A 331 -18.02 -18.74 -12.58
CA GLU A 331 -19.25 -19.31 -12.00
C GLU A 331 -20.15 -19.97 -13.05
N ASN A 332 -20.30 -19.36 -14.22
CA ASN A 332 -21.11 -19.95 -15.28
C ASN A 332 -20.44 -21.14 -15.98
N ALA A 333 -19.09 -21.15 -16.05
CA ALA A 333 -18.33 -22.26 -16.62
C ALA A 333 -18.30 -23.48 -15.67
N ILE A 334 -18.28 -23.25 -14.36
CA ILE A 334 -18.22 -24.29 -13.32
C ILE A 334 -19.60 -24.40 -12.67
N VAL A 335 -20.44 -25.29 -13.22
CA VAL A 335 -21.86 -25.45 -12.82
C VAL A 335 -22.02 -25.82 -11.33
N ASP A 336 -21.10 -26.60 -10.77
CA ASP A 336 -21.12 -26.99 -9.36
C ASP A 336 -20.06 -26.21 -8.56
N ILE A 337 -20.52 -25.26 -7.75
CA ILE A 337 -19.68 -24.39 -6.92
C ILE A 337 -18.88 -25.14 -5.84
N ASP A 338 -19.31 -26.35 -5.49
CA ASP A 338 -18.67 -27.21 -4.50
C ASP A 338 -17.78 -28.28 -5.18
N LEU A 339 -17.65 -28.28 -6.51
CA LEU A 339 -16.86 -29.26 -7.24
C LEU A 339 -15.37 -29.14 -6.90
N GLY A 340 -14.81 -30.20 -6.31
CA GLY A 340 -13.38 -30.33 -6.06
C GLY A 340 -12.59 -30.72 -7.31
N PHE A 341 -11.27 -30.76 -7.19
CA PHE A 341 -10.41 -31.32 -8.23
C PHE A 341 -10.45 -32.85 -8.19
N PRO A 342 -10.61 -33.54 -9.33
CA PRO A 342 -10.73 -34.99 -9.37
C PRO A 342 -9.40 -35.73 -9.09
N TYR A 343 -8.26 -35.10 -9.37
CA TYR A 343 -6.91 -35.62 -9.16
C TYR A 343 -5.91 -34.44 -9.12
N VAL A 344 -4.71 -34.65 -8.58
CA VAL A 344 -3.72 -33.55 -8.41
C VAL A 344 -3.32 -32.91 -9.74
N THR A 345 -3.17 -33.67 -10.83
CA THR A 345 -2.79 -33.10 -12.13
C THR A 345 -3.88 -32.20 -12.75
N ALA A 346 -5.14 -32.27 -12.30
CA ALA A 346 -6.16 -31.32 -12.71
C ALA A 346 -5.92 -29.91 -12.13
N ILE A 347 -5.16 -29.81 -11.04
CA ILE A 347 -4.68 -28.53 -10.50
C ILE A 347 -3.60 -27.97 -11.43
N ASP A 348 -2.70 -28.83 -11.91
CA ASP A 348 -1.63 -28.43 -12.84
C ASP A 348 -2.20 -27.92 -14.18
N SER A 349 -3.32 -28.48 -14.65
CA SER A 349 -4.04 -27.99 -15.83
C SER A 349 -4.43 -26.51 -15.74
N LEU A 350 -4.57 -25.90 -14.55
CA LEU A 350 -4.81 -24.44 -14.42
C LEU A 350 -3.67 -23.60 -15.01
N PHE A 351 -2.46 -24.15 -15.07
CA PHE A 351 -1.24 -23.48 -15.54
C PHE A 351 -0.82 -23.96 -16.93
N ASP A 352 -1.00 -25.24 -17.22
CA ASP A 352 -0.57 -25.84 -18.50
C ASP A 352 -1.61 -25.63 -19.60
N GLU A 353 -2.86 -26.01 -19.33
CA GLU A 353 -3.97 -26.08 -20.28
C GLU A 353 -4.89 -24.86 -20.19
N GLY A 354 -5.16 -24.35 -18.98
CA GLY A 354 -6.10 -23.28 -18.67
C GLY A 354 -7.54 -23.75 -18.41
N VAL A 355 -8.39 -22.80 -18.01
CA VAL A 355 -9.84 -22.97 -17.79
C VAL A 355 -10.59 -22.37 -18.98
N ASN A 356 -11.41 -23.18 -19.64
CA ASN A 356 -12.31 -22.69 -20.69
C ASN A 356 -13.40 -21.83 -20.07
N LEU A 357 -13.42 -20.56 -20.43
CA LEU A 357 -14.52 -19.65 -20.12
C LEU A 357 -15.57 -19.76 -21.23
N LEU A 358 -16.85 -19.68 -20.87
CA LEU A 358 -17.89 -19.49 -21.88
C LEU A 358 -17.58 -18.21 -22.68
N PRO A 359 -17.87 -18.15 -24.00
CA PRO A 359 -17.59 -16.98 -24.82
C PRO A 359 -18.26 -15.74 -24.23
N LEU A 360 -17.50 -14.95 -23.49
CA LEU A 360 -17.93 -13.63 -23.05
C LEU A 360 -18.01 -12.77 -24.30
N SER A 361 -19.17 -12.16 -24.51
CA SER A 361 -19.51 -11.23 -25.59
C SER A 361 -18.32 -10.68 -26.39
N LYS A 362 -18.36 -10.91 -27.73
CA LYS A 362 -17.53 -10.25 -28.75
C LYS A 362 -16.97 -8.92 -28.26
N ASN A 363 -15.65 -8.84 -28.05
CA ASN A 363 -14.80 -7.64 -27.98
C ASN A 363 -13.71 -7.79 -26.91
N GLY A 364 -12.66 -8.58 -27.13
CA GLY A 364 -11.27 -8.37 -26.60
C GLY A 364 -11.03 -8.09 -25.10
N LEU A 365 -12.05 -8.05 -24.27
CA LEU A 365 -12.09 -7.33 -22.99
C LEU A 365 -11.13 -7.98 -22.01
N LEU A 366 -11.25 -9.30 -21.81
CA LEU A 366 -10.42 -10.07 -20.87
C LEU A 366 -8.91 -9.92 -21.14
N LYS A 367 -8.50 -9.79 -22.40
CA LYS A 367 -7.09 -9.63 -22.80
C LYS A 367 -6.50 -8.32 -22.30
N ASP A 368 -7.27 -7.24 -22.39
CA ASP A 368 -6.85 -5.91 -21.97
C ASP A 368 -6.78 -5.80 -20.43
N LEU A 369 -7.46 -6.72 -19.71
CA LEU A 369 -7.57 -6.69 -18.24
C LEU A 369 -6.55 -7.56 -17.52
N LEU A 370 -6.26 -8.73 -18.06
CA LEU A 370 -5.32 -9.69 -17.47
C LEU A 370 -4.38 -10.23 -18.56
N PRO A 371 -3.53 -9.37 -19.16
CA PRO A 371 -2.69 -9.77 -20.28
C PRO A 371 -1.73 -10.93 -19.91
N ARG A 372 -1.38 -11.09 -18.64
CA ARG A 372 -0.58 -12.22 -18.13
C ARG A 372 -1.36 -13.53 -18.02
N LEU A 373 -2.65 -13.48 -17.68
CA LEU A 373 -3.48 -14.67 -17.44
C LEU A 373 -4.31 -15.10 -18.67
N VAL A 374 -4.36 -14.30 -19.74
CA VAL A 374 -5.13 -14.61 -20.95
C VAL A 374 -4.18 -14.86 -22.12
N LYS A 375 -4.11 -16.11 -22.59
CA LYS A 375 -3.31 -16.49 -23.78
C LYS A 375 -4.22 -17.05 -24.86
N PHE A 376 -4.16 -16.47 -26.06
CA PHE A 376 -4.85 -16.99 -27.24
C PHE A 376 -4.02 -18.10 -27.89
N VAL A 377 -4.62 -19.27 -28.08
CA VAL A 377 -4.12 -20.28 -29.01
C VAL A 377 -4.81 -19.99 -30.35
N SER A 378 -4.04 -19.92 -31.43
CA SER A 378 -4.51 -19.57 -32.77
C SER A 378 -5.62 -20.47 -33.33
N ASP A 379 -5.92 -21.60 -32.67
CA ASP A 379 -6.94 -22.57 -33.06
C ASP A 379 -8.15 -22.65 -32.09
N ALA A 380 -8.15 -21.89 -30.99
CA ALA A 380 -9.27 -21.85 -30.04
C ALA A 380 -10.06 -20.53 -30.19
N GLU A 381 -11.35 -20.65 -30.51
CA GLU A 381 -12.31 -19.55 -30.41
C GLU A 381 -12.21 -18.89 -29.02
N GLU A 382 -12.32 -17.56 -28.97
CA GLU A 382 -12.06 -16.68 -27.83
C GLU A 382 -12.51 -17.24 -26.44
N GLY A 383 -11.59 -17.38 -25.45
CA GLY A 383 -12.01 -17.60 -24.04
C GLY A 383 -11.18 -18.52 -23.11
N LEU A 384 -9.84 -18.53 -23.16
CA LEU A 384 -9.02 -19.37 -22.24
C LEU A 384 -8.34 -18.56 -21.11
N LEU A 385 -8.59 -18.91 -19.85
CA LEU A 385 -7.89 -18.36 -18.68
C LEU A 385 -6.78 -19.30 -18.23
N ARG A 386 -5.50 -18.88 -18.33
CA ARG A 386 -4.35 -19.71 -17.98
C ARG A 386 -3.40 -18.96 -17.05
N PHE A 387 -3.17 -19.52 -15.87
CA PHE A 387 -2.33 -18.90 -14.85
C PHE A 387 -0.83 -19.05 -15.15
N GLU A 388 -0.03 -18.08 -14.73
CA GLU A 388 1.43 -18.21 -14.76
C GLU A 388 1.90 -19.12 -13.62
N THR A 389 2.87 -19.98 -13.91
CA THR A 389 3.40 -20.88 -12.89
C THR A 389 4.25 -20.07 -11.90
N PRO A 390 3.99 -20.12 -10.58
CA PRO A 390 4.82 -19.42 -9.61
C PRO A 390 6.27 -19.94 -9.61
N ALA A 391 7.25 -19.05 -9.51
CA ALA A 391 8.68 -19.39 -9.59
C ALA A 391 9.15 -20.49 -8.61
N MET A 392 8.49 -20.60 -7.44
CA MET A 392 8.74 -21.70 -6.50
C MET A 392 8.42 -23.07 -7.11
N PHE A 393 7.30 -23.16 -7.82
CA PHE A 393 6.81 -24.39 -8.40
C PHE A 393 7.59 -24.77 -9.68
N GLU A 394 8.11 -23.78 -10.41
CA GLU A 394 9.05 -24.02 -11.52
C GLU A 394 10.36 -24.66 -11.05
N ARG A 395 10.85 -24.27 -9.86
CA ARG A 395 12.11 -24.78 -9.30
C ARG A 395 11.97 -26.14 -8.61
N ASP A 396 10.88 -26.33 -7.86
CA ASP A 396 10.56 -27.58 -7.16
C ASP A 396 9.05 -27.78 -7.11
N LYS A 397 8.54 -28.60 -8.06
CA LYS A 397 7.11 -28.98 -8.18
C LYS A 397 6.56 -29.65 -6.92
N PHE A 398 7.41 -30.23 -6.07
CA PHE A 398 7.00 -30.96 -4.87
C PHE A 398 7.26 -30.16 -3.58
N SER A 399 7.73 -28.91 -3.69
CA SER A 399 8.03 -28.03 -2.55
C SER A 399 6.90 -27.95 -1.52
N TRP A 400 5.66 -27.80 -1.98
CA TRP A 400 4.46 -27.69 -1.13
C TRP A 400 4.21 -28.91 -0.22
N LEU A 401 4.72 -30.09 -0.57
CA LEU A 401 4.61 -31.30 0.26
C LEU A 401 5.63 -31.34 1.40
N ARG A 402 6.73 -30.59 1.29
CA ARG A 402 7.89 -30.70 2.16
C ARG A 402 7.66 -29.99 3.50
N ASP A 403 8.13 -30.63 4.57
CA ASP A 403 8.03 -30.08 5.93
C ASP A 403 9.01 -28.91 6.14
N GLU A 404 10.14 -28.95 5.42
CA GLU A 404 11.13 -27.88 5.42
C GLU A 404 10.53 -26.60 4.83
N GLU A 405 9.83 -26.70 3.69
CA GLU A 405 9.25 -25.53 3.03
C GLU A 405 8.05 -24.98 3.81
N PHE A 406 7.20 -25.86 4.36
CA PHE A 406 6.15 -25.49 5.30
C PHE A 406 6.69 -24.64 6.47
N SER A 407 7.84 -25.01 7.02
CA SER A 407 8.46 -24.31 8.15
C SER A 407 9.21 -23.05 7.70
N ARG A 408 9.93 -23.10 6.59
CA ARG A 408 10.72 -21.97 6.05
C ARG A 408 9.83 -20.78 5.71
N GLN A 409 8.63 -21.01 5.18
CA GLN A 409 7.69 -19.92 4.84
C GLN A 409 7.20 -19.12 6.06
N THR A 410 7.32 -19.65 7.27
CA THR A 410 7.04 -18.88 8.50
C THR A 410 8.08 -17.79 8.79
N LEU A 411 9.25 -17.87 8.14
CA LEU A 411 10.36 -16.89 8.28
C LEU A 411 10.57 -16.04 7.03
N GLY A 412 10.28 -16.59 5.85
CA GLY A 412 10.54 -15.94 4.56
C GLY A 412 9.56 -16.36 3.47
N GLY A 413 8.28 -16.51 3.82
CA GLY A 413 7.17 -16.77 2.91
C GLY A 413 6.14 -15.63 2.91
N LEU A 414 4.87 -15.97 2.68
CA LEU A 414 3.75 -15.01 2.58
C LEU A 414 3.39 -14.32 3.91
N ASN A 415 3.48 -15.05 5.03
CA ASN A 415 3.12 -14.53 6.36
C ASN A 415 4.29 -14.68 7.35
N PRO A 416 5.41 -13.98 7.10
CA PRO A 416 6.63 -14.21 7.85
C PRO A 416 6.64 -13.51 9.21
N CYS A 417 5.53 -12.93 9.68
CA CYS A 417 5.47 -12.10 10.88
C CYS A 417 4.62 -12.68 12.03
N SER A 418 4.09 -13.91 11.90
CA SER A 418 3.22 -14.52 12.91
C SER A 418 3.92 -15.48 13.87
N ILE A 419 5.07 -16.03 13.50
CA ILE A 419 5.77 -17.01 14.36
C ILE A 419 6.26 -16.34 15.66
N GLN A 420 6.13 -17.05 16.78
CA GLN A 420 6.56 -16.56 18.09
C GLN A 420 7.30 -17.64 18.86
N LEU A 421 8.17 -17.22 19.79
CA LEU A 421 8.84 -18.09 20.74
C LEU A 421 7.82 -18.69 21.72
N VAL A 422 7.98 -19.98 22.06
CA VAL A 422 7.23 -20.59 23.15
C VAL A 422 7.76 -20.07 24.48
N LYS A 423 6.93 -19.31 25.19
CA LYS A 423 7.29 -18.67 26.47
C LYS A 423 6.78 -19.40 27.71
N GLU A 424 5.78 -20.26 27.53
CA GLU A 424 5.09 -20.96 28.61
C GLU A 424 4.94 -22.44 28.25
N TRP A 425 5.09 -23.31 29.25
CA TRP A 425 4.88 -24.75 29.13
C TRP A 425 4.30 -25.33 30.42
N PRO A 426 3.31 -26.24 30.37
CA PRO A 426 2.59 -26.73 29.18
C PRO A 426 1.73 -25.63 28.54
N LEU A 427 1.44 -25.78 27.25
CA LEU A 427 0.59 -24.83 26.52
C LEU A 427 -0.86 -24.88 27.04
N LYS A 428 -1.47 -23.71 27.26
CA LYS A 428 -2.85 -23.58 27.75
C LYS A 428 -3.61 -22.48 27.02
N SER A 429 -4.90 -22.73 26.77
CA SER A 429 -5.88 -21.74 26.33
C SER A 429 -6.24 -20.79 27.47
N LYS A 430 -6.46 -19.51 27.13
CA LYS A 430 -6.96 -18.48 28.05
C LYS A 430 -8.48 -18.31 27.98
N LEU A 431 -9.14 -19.06 27.10
CA LEU A 431 -10.59 -19.00 26.92
C LEU A 431 -11.36 -19.68 28.08
N ASP A 432 -12.63 -19.30 28.27
CA ASP A 432 -13.48 -19.87 29.32
C ASP A 432 -13.68 -21.38 29.14
N LEU A 433 -13.16 -22.15 30.10
CA LEU A 433 -13.22 -23.61 30.10
C LEU A 433 -14.65 -24.17 30.11
N LYS A 434 -15.63 -23.40 30.63
CA LYS A 434 -17.04 -23.82 30.65
C LYS A 434 -17.66 -23.80 29.26
N ILE A 435 -17.18 -22.92 28.39
CA ILE A 435 -17.68 -22.76 27.02
C ILE A 435 -16.88 -23.64 26.07
N TYR A 436 -15.55 -23.62 26.21
CA TYR A 436 -14.65 -24.17 25.20
C TYR A 436 -14.02 -25.51 25.57
N GLY A 437 -14.26 -26.02 26.78
CA GLY A 437 -13.69 -27.27 27.28
C GLY A 437 -12.33 -27.11 27.96
N PRO A 438 -11.64 -28.23 28.30
CA PRO A 438 -10.37 -28.20 29.03
C PRO A 438 -9.30 -27.32 28.34
N PRO A 439 -8.61 -26.43 29.08
CA PRO A 439 -7.69 -25.46 28.50
C PRO A 439 -6.33 -26.03 28.11
N GLU A 440 -5.93 -27.19 28.65
CA GLU A 440 -4.63 -27.80 28.40
C GLU A 440 -4.49 -28.25 26.94
N SER A 441 -3.36 -27.93 26.30
CA SER A 441 -3.00 -28.51 25.00
C SER A 441 -2.75 -30.01 25.15
N ALA A 442 -3.10 -30.77 24.11
CA ALA A 442 -2.77 -32.17 23.96
C ALA A 442 -1.31 -32.39 23.50
N ILE A 443 -0.56 -31.32 23.20
CA ILE A 443 0.88 -31.40 22.91
C ILE A 443 1.64 -31.65 24.22
N THR A 444 2.18 -32.86 24.39
CA THR A 444 2.90 -33.26 25.62
C THR A 444 4.41 -33.20 25.47
N LYS A 445 5.12 -33.21 26.60
CA LYS A 445 6.58 -33.24 26.65
C LYS A 445 7.14 -34.43 25.89
N GLU A 446 6.61 -35.62 26.16
CA GLU A 446 7.08 -36.89 25.62
C GLU A 446 6.95 -36.92 24.09
N LEU A 447 5.85 -36.34 23.56
CA LEU A 447 5.63 -36.22 22.13
C LEU A 447 6.67 -35.30 21.49
N ILE A 448 6.97 -34.17 22.12
CA ILE A 448 7.94 -33.19 21.61
C ILE A 448 9.36 -33.73 21.67
N GLU A 449 9.78 -34.34 22.77
CA GLU A 449 11.13 -34.93 22.88
C GLU A 449 11.36 -36.02 21.84
N ARG A 450 10.34 -36.84 21.55
CA ARG A 450 10.38 -37.81 20.46
C ARG A 450 10.57 -37.14 19.08
N GLN A 451 9.91 -36.01 18.84
CA GLN A 451 9.98 -35.29 17.56
C GLN A 451 11.23 -34.40 17.41
N ILE A 452 11.84 -33.97 18.51
CA ILE A 452 13.18 -33.33 18.55
C ILE A 452 14.27 -34.36 18.24
N ARG A 453 13.98 -35.66 18.27
CA ARG A 453 14.89 -36.75 17.85
C ARG A 453 16.24 -36.74 18.61
N GLY A 454 16.20 -36.40 19.89
CA GLY A 454 17.37 -36.48 20.77
C GLY A 454 18.43 -35.40 20.57
N PHE A 455 18.17 -34.34 19.77
CA PHE A 455 19.08 -33.19 19.69
C PHE A 455 19.24 -32.49 21.05
N MET A 456 18.16 -32.42 21.83
CA MET A 456 18.11 -31.90 23.20
C MET A 456 16.79 -32.29 23.86
N THR A 457 16.71 -32.11 25.18
CA THR A 457 15.47 -32.22 25.96
C THR A 457 14.54 -31.03 25.71
N LEU A 458 13.27 -31.15 26.11
CA LEU A 458 12.33 -30.03 26.04
C LEU A 458 12.82 -28.84 26.88
N GLU A 459 13.30 -29.10 28.10
CA GLU A 459 13.76 -28.05 29.01
C GLU A 459 14.94 -27.27 28.41
N GLU A 460 15.91 -27.97 27.82
CA GLU A 460 17.03 -27.34 27.12
C GLU A 460 16.54 -26.52 25.92
N ALA A 461 15.59 -27.02 25.14
CA ALA A 461 15.02 -26.28 24.01
C ALA A 461 14.30 -25.00 24.44
N LEU A 462 13.56 -25.03 25.54
CA LEU A 462 12.92 -23.84 26.12
C LEU A 462 13.97 -22.85 26.64
N GLN A 463 14.94 -23.34 27.43
CA GLN A 463 15.99 -22.50 28.02
C GLN A 463 16.87 -21.83 26.96
N THR A 464 17.18 -22.55 25.88
CA THR A 464 18.01 -22.05 24.77
C THR A 464 17.20 -21.39 23.65
N LYS A 465 15.89 -21.17 23.87
CA LYS A 465 14.98 -20.46 22.95
C LYS A 465 14.92 -21.09 21.55
N LYS A 466 14.81 -22.41 21.49
CA LYS A 466 14.76 -23.22 20.25
C LYS A 466 13.36 -23.73 19.90
N LEU A 467 12.33 -23.41 20.67
CA LEU A 467 10.96 -23.85 20.43
C LEU A 467 10.05 -22.66 20.06
N PHE A 468 9.36 -22.78 18.92
CA PHE A 468 8.54 -21.73 18.33
C PHE A 468 7.15 -22.24 17.97
N MET A 469 6.18 -21.34 17.81
CA MET A 469 4.84 -21.71 17.41
C MET A 469 4.14 -20.66 16.54
N LEU A 470 3.23 -21.15 15.70
CA LEU A 470 2.07 -20.38 15.25
C LEU A 470 0.89 -20.78 16.16
N ASP A 471 0.31 -19.82 16.87
CA ASP A 471 -0.81 -20.06 17.77
C ASP A 471 -2.03 -19.24 17.34
N TYR A 472 -2.97 -19.91 16.69
CA TYR A 472 -4.26 -19.36 16.27
C TYR A 472 -5.41 -19.93 17.10
N HIS A 473 -5.11 -20.68 18.17
CA HIS A 473 -6.11 -21.43 18.90
C HIS A 473 -7.15 -20.52 19.53
N ASP A 474 -6.73 -19.57 20.36
CA ASP A 474 -7.65 -18.75 21.15
C ASP A 474 -8.43 -17.74 20.28
N LEU A 475 -7.85 -17.31 19.16
CA LEU A 475 -8.52 -16.43 18.21
C LEU A 475 -9.59 -17.18 17.39
N LEU A 476 -9.31 -18.40 16.93
CA LEU A 476 -10.19 -19.14 16.03
C LEU A 476 -11.22 -20.01 16.75
N LEU A 477 -10.91 -20.56 17.93
CA LEU A 477 -11.79 -21.48 18.63
C LEU A 477 -13.21 -20.92 18.89
N PRO A 478 -13.39 -19.62 19.23
CA PRO A 478 -14.72 -19.00 19.36
C PRO A 478 -15.56 -19.00 18.07
N TYR A 479 -14.93 -19.15 16.91
CA TYR A 479 -15.58 -19.15 15.60
C TYR A 479 -15.86 -20.55 15.06
N VAL A 480 -15.25 -21.60 15.62
CA VAL A 480 -15.30 -22.95 15.07
C VAL A 480 -16.73 -23.47 14.88
N ASN A 481 -17.56 -23.46 15.92
CA ASN A 481 -18.91 -24.02 15.83
C ASN A 481 -19.77 -23.26 14.82
N LYS A 482 -19.83 -21.92 14.93
CA LYS A 482 -20.66 -21.07 14.06
C LYS A 482 -20.22 -21.10 12.58
N VAL A 483 -18.92 -21.24 12.31
CA VAL A 483 -18.42 -21.40 10.94
C VAL A 483 -18.83 -22.75 10.38
N ARG A 484 -18.74 -23.82 11.17
CA ARG A 484 -19.02 -25.21 10.76
C ARG A 484 -20.52 -25.52 10.61
N GLU A 485 -21.41 -24.62 11.00
CA GLU A 485 -22.83 -24.66 10.58
C GLU A 485 -22.98 -24.47 9.06
N SER A 486 -21.99 -23.87 8.40
CA SER A 486 -21.96 -23.70 6.95
C SER A 486 -21.31 -24.91 6.27
N LYS A 487 -21.89 -25.36 5.15
CA LYS A 487 -21.29 -26.41 4.31
C LYS A 487 -20.02 -25.93 3.61
N GLY A 488 -19.18 -26.87 3.17
CA GLY A 488 -18.00 -26.59 2.34
C GLY A 488 -16.92 -25.75 3.05
N THR A 489 -16.83 -25.84 4.36
CA THR A 489 -15.75 -25.27 5.18
C THR A 489 -15.56 -26.08 6.46
N ALA A 490 -14.34 -26.09 6.95
CA ALA A 490 -13.95 -26.52 8.26
C ALA A 490 -13.05 -25.46 8.89
N LEU A 491 -13.10 -25.38 10.22
CA LEU A 491 -12.28 -24.49 11.03
C LEU A 491 -11.95 -25.21 12.35
N TYR A 492 -10.74 -25.01 12.85
CA TYR A 492 -10.32 -25.46 14.18
C TYR A 492 -9.59 -24.33 14.90
N GLY A 493 -9.60 -24.37 16.24
CA GLY A 493 -8.52 -23.75 17.00
C GLY A 493 -7.24 -24.52 16.70
N SER A 494 -6.17 -23.85 16.30
CA SER A 494 -4.95 -24.54 15.86
C SER A 494 -3.66 -24.00 16.48
N ARG A 495 -2.73 -24.91 16.77
CA ARG A 495 -1.35 -24.62 17.15
C ARG A 495 -0.41 -25.44 16.30
N THR A 496 0.63 -24.80 15.77
CA THR A 496 1.72 -25.50 15.07
C THR A 496 3.02 -25.21 15.78
N LEU A 497 3.74 -26.26 16.18
CA LEU A 497 4.99 -26.16 16.94
C LEU A 497 6.19 -26.46 16.04
N PHE A 498 7.26 -25.70 16.20
CA PHE A 498 8.50 -25.81 15.45
C PHE A 498 9.72 -25.86 16.37
N PHE A 499 10.76 -26.56 15.92
CA PHE A 499 12.07 -26.59 16.56
C PHE A 499 13.12 -25.98 15.65
N LEU A 500 13.95 -25.09 16.20
CA LEU A 500 15.13 -24.57 15.52
C LEU A 500 16.27 -25.57 15.64
N THR A 501 16.58 -26.20 14.52
CA THR A 501 17.64 -27.21 14.43
C THR A 501 19.03 -26.60 14.63
N PRO A 502 20.06 -27.41 14.95
CA PRO A 502 21.45 -26.96 14.95
C PRO A 502 21.91 -26.37 13.62
N ASP A 503 21.24 -26.73 12.51
CA ASP A 503 21.51 -26.22 11.17
C ASP A 503 20.97 -24.81 10.91
N GLY A 504 20.23 -24.21 11.86
CA GLY A 504 19.65 -22.87 11.73
C GLY A 504 18.29 -22.82 11.00
N THR A 505 17.72 -23.98 10.66
CA THR A 505 16.40 -24.09 10.00
C THR A 505 15.32 -24.59 10.95
N LEU A 506 14.07 -24.24 10.67
CA LEU A 506 12.92 -24.73 11.44
C LEU A 506 12.46 -26.10 10.94
N ARG A 507 12.12 -26.96 11.90
CA ARG A 507 11.49 -28.26 11.70
C ARG A 507 10.11 -28.26 12.35
N PRO A 508 9.03 -28.68 11.68
CA PRO A 508 7.73 -28.79 12.31
C PRO A 508 7.71 -30.03 13.20
N LEU A 509 7.14 -29.89 14.40
CA LEU A 509 7.07 -30.98 15.38
C LEU A 509 5.66 -31.54 15.52
N ALA A 510 4.67 -30.66 15.58
CA ALA A 510 3.29 -31.01 15.90
C ALA A 510 2.30 -29.97 15.36
N ILE A 511 1.12 -30.43 14.98
CA ILE A 511 -0.06 -29.61 14.72
C ILE A 511 -1.18 -30.10 15.63
N GLU A 512 -1.68 -29.23 16.50
CA GLU A 512 -2.89 -29.47 17.29
C GLU A 512 -4.08 -28.82 16.60
N LEU A 513 -5.17 -29.59 16.44
CA LEU A 513 -6.46 -29.09 15.96
C LEU A 513 -7.52 -29.35 17.02
N THR A 514 -8.29 -28.33 17.37
CA THR A 514 -9.31 -28.35 18.43
C THR A 514 -10.68 -27.90 17.91
N ARG A 515 -11.70 -28.69 18.19
CA ARG A 515 -13.13 -28.33 18.10
C ARG A 515 -13.69 -28.18 19.52
N PRO A 516 -14.38 -27.06 19.84
CA PRO A 516 -15.02 -26.93 21.15
C PRO A 516 -16.19 -27.93 21.31
N PRO A 517 -16.76 -28.06 22.52
CA PRO A 517 -17.98 -28.82 22.72
C PRO A 517 -19.11 -28.33 21.80
N VAL A 518 -19.91 -29.25 21.26
CA VAL A 518 -21.03 -28.95 20.36
C VAL A 518 -22.08 -30.05 20.43
N ASP A 519 -23.36 -29.69 20.47
CA ASP A 519 -24.50 -30.64 20.46
C ASP A 519 -24.39 -31.79 21.47
N GLY A 520 -23.96 -31.47 22.70
CA GLY A 520 -23.78 -32.45 23.79
C GLY A 520 -22.51 -33.32 23.66
N LYS A 521 -21.75 -33.18 22.57
CA LYS A 521 -20.45 -33.83 22.39
C LYS A 521 -19.35 -33.04 23.13
N PRO A 522 -18.40 -33.73 23.78
CA PRO A 522 -17.28 -33.06 24.47
C PRO A 522 -16.36 -32.35 23.47
N GLN A 523 -15.41 -31.57 24.00
CA GLN A 523 -14.33 -31.00 23.18
C GLN A 523 -13.59 -32.14 22.45
N TRP A 524 -13.34 -31.96 21.15
CA TRP A 524 -12.45 -32.84 20.39
C TRP A 524 -11.13 -32.11 20.15
N LYS A 525 -10.01 -32.75 20.44
CA LYS A 525 -8.68 -32.25 20.08
C LYS A 525 -7.75 -33.40 19.75
N GLN A 526 -6.90 -33.20 18.76
CA GLN A 526 -5.91 -34.20 18.36
C GLN A 526 -4.61 -33.52 17.93
N VAL A 527 -3.49 -34.15 18.28
CA VAL A 527 -2.16 -33.76 17.82
C VAL A 527 -1.71 -34.67 16.70
N PHE A 528 -1.30 -34.06 15.59
CA PHE A 528 -0.70 -34.73 14.44
C PHE A 528 0.79 -34.39 14.41
N THR A 529 1.63 -35.36 14.07
CA THR A 529 3.09 -35.19 14.01
C THR A 529 3.65 -35.79 12.73
N PRO A 530 4.80 -35.32 12.23
CA PRO A 530 5.54 -36.03 11.18
C PRO A 530 5.79 -37.49 11.60
N THR A 531 5.45 -38.42 10.73
CA THR A 531 5.57 -39.88 10.95
C THR A 531 5.87 -40.59 9.63
N GLY A 532 6.34 -41.84 9.71
CA GLY A 532 6.69 -42.67 8.57
C GLY A 532 5.65 -43.73 8.21
N ASP A 533 4.60 -43.93 9.01
CA ASP A 533 3.54 -44.88 8.71
C ASP A 533 2.57 -44.32 7.65
N ALA A 534 1.97 -45.21 6.84
CA ALA A 534 1.19 -44.82 5.67
C ALA A 534 -0.01 -43.94 6.02
N THR A 535 -0.78 -44.30 7.05
CA THR A 535 -1.97 -43.56 7.48
C THR A 535 -1.59 -42.22 8.09
N GLY A 536 -0.61 -42.21 8.98
CA GLY A 536 -0.12 -41.01 9.66
C GLY A 536 0.47 -39.99 8.70
N CYS A 537 1.17 -40.41 7.64
CA CYS A 537 1.65 -39.51 6.58
C CYS A 537 0.51 -38.70 5.95
N TRP A 538 -0.63 -39.32 5.67
CA TRP A 538 -1.79 -38.64 5.08
C TRP A 538 -2.51 -37.74 6.08
N LEU A 539 -2.66 -38.17 7.33
CA LEU A 539 -3.20 -37.34 8.40
C LEU A 539 -2.32 -36.10 8.66
N TRP A 540 -1.00 -36.24 8.60
CA TRP A 540 -0.06 -35.13 8.70
C TRP A 540 -0.24 -34.11 7.57
N ARG A 541 -0.37 -34.59 6.31
CA ARG A 541 -0.63 -33.71 5.17
C ARG A 541 -1.95 -32.93 5.33
N LEU A 542 -3.02 -33.59 5.74
CA LEU A 542 -4.31 -32.93 6.01
C LEU A 542 -4.22 -31.92 7.16
N ALA A 543 -3.50 -32.25 8.23
CA ALA A 543 -3.27 -31.32 9.34
C ALA A 543 -2.51 -30.07 8.87
N LYS A 544 -1.50 -30.22 7.98
CA LYS A 544 -0.82 -29.08 7.35
C LYS A 544 -1.77 -28.23 6.50
N VAL A 545 -2.68 -28.84 5.73
CA VAL A 545 -3.69 -28.10 4.95
C VAL A 545 -4.56 -27.24 5.87
N HIS A 546 -5.03 -27.79 6.99
CA HIS A 546 -5.78 -27.01 7.99
C HIS A 546 -4.94 -25.87 8.58
N ALA A 547 -3.72 -26.16 9.04
CA ALA A 547 -2.83 -25.15 9.61
C ALA A 547 -2.53 -24.02 8.61
N LEU A 548 -2.29 -24.36 7.34
CA LEU A 548 -2.08 -23.40 6.26
C LEU A 548 -3.35 -22.60 5.94
N ALA A 549 -4.53 -23.21 5.92
CA ALA A 549 -5.79 -22.49 5.73
C ALA A 549 -6.06 -21.48 6.86
N HIS A 550 -5.76 -21.85 8.09
CA HIS A 550 -5.83 -20.92 9.23
C HIS A 550 -4.82 -19.79 9.11
N ASP A 551 -3.57 -20.10 8.75
CA ASP A 551 -2.52 -19.10 8.55
C ASP A 551 -2.81 -18.17 7.37
N SER A 552 -3.38 -18.66 6.27
CA SER A 552 -3.83 -17.84 5.14
C SER A 552 -4.99 -16.92 5.53
N GLY A 553 -5.93 -17.41 6.34
CA GLY A 553 -7.00 -16.58 6.90
C GLY A 553 -6.46 -15.48 7.83
N TYR A 554 -5.53 -15.82 8.72
CA TYR A 554 -4.89 -14.85 9.61
C TYR A 554 -4.04 -13.84 8.82
N HIS A 555 -3.25 -14.30 7.87
CA HIS A 555 -2.48 -13.46 6.96
C HIS A 555 -3.37 -12.41 6.30
N GLN A 556 -4.41 -12.85 5.59
CA GLN A 556 -5.20 -11.95 4.78
C GLN A 556 -6.03 -10.98 5.62
N LEU A 557 -6.61 -11.46 6.73
CA LEU A 557 -7.52 -10.66 7.57
C LEU A 557 -6.79 -9.80 8.59
N VAL A 558 -5.64 -10.27 9.10
CA VAL A 558 -4.91 -9.65 10.22
C VAL A 558 -3.59 -9.05 9.77
N SER A 559 -2.65 -9.87 9.28
CA SER A 559 -1.30 -9.38 8.92
C SER A 559 -1.32 -8.37 7.77
N HIS A 560 -2.21 -8.59 6.81
CA HIS A 560 -2.40 -7.78 5.62
C HIS A 560 -3.51 -6.74 5.85
N TRP A 561 -4.79 -7.10 5.75
CA TRP A 561 -5.91 -6.14 5.80
C TRP A 561 -5.92 -5.27 7.07
N LEU A 562 -5.95 -5.88 8.26
CA LEU A 562 -6.05 -5.09 9.49
C LEU A 562 -4.78 -4.27 9.76
N ARG A 563 -3.61 -4.93 9.82
CA ARG A 563 -2.34 -4.33 10.26
C ARG A 563 -1.73 -3.36 9.23
N THR A 564 -2.28 -3.26 8.02
CA THR A 564 -1.87 -2.26 7.02
C THR A 564 -3.04 -1.38 6.59
N HIS A 565 -3.94 -1.90 5.75
CA HIS A 565 -5.04 -1.15 5.13
C HIS A 565 -5.91 -0.43 6.15
N CYS A 566 -6.50 -1.14 7.09
CA CYS A 566 -7.47 -0.56 8.03
C CYS A 566 -6.85 0.41 9.01
N VAL A 567 -5.67 0.09 9.55
CA VAL A 567 -5.03 0.93 10.56
C VAL A 567 -4.41 2.20 9.97
N THR A 568 -4.07 2.18 8.67
CA THR A 568 -3.50 3.35 8.00
C THR A 568 -4.54 4.37 7.59
N GLU A 569 -5.74 3.96 7.16
CA GLU A 569 -6.78 4.88 6.67
C GLU A 569 -7.12 6.02 7.66
N PRO A 570 -7.23 5.79 8.99
CA PRO A 570 -7.34 6.86 9.98
C PRO A 570 -6.20 7.90 9.95
N TYR A 571 -4.97 7.49 9.67
CA TYR A 571 -3.81 8.40 9.61
C TYR A 571 -3.95 9.36 8.43
N ILE A 572 -4.43 8.86 7.29
CA ILE A 572 -4.66 9.66 6.07
C ILE A 572 -5.73 10.70 6.31
N ILE A 573 -6.86 10.27 6.90
CA ILE A 573 -7.98 11.14 7.22
C ILE A 573 -7.52 12.24 8.18
N ALA A 574 -6.86 11.90 9.28
CA ALA A 574 -6.37 12.90 10.25
C ALA A 574 -5.32 13.85 9.65
N SER A 575 -4.40 13.33 8.82
CA SER A 575 -3.34 14.14 8.23
C SER A 575 -3.90 15.22 7.32
N ASN A 576 -4.88 14.89 6.48
CA ASN A 576 -5.55 15.87 5.63
C ASN A 576 -6.50 16.82 6.40
N ARG A 577 -7.00 16.42 7.57
CA ARG A 577 -7.91 17.23 8.40
C ARG A 577 -7.21 18.21 9.33
N GLN A 578 -6.01 17.88 9.78
CA GLN A 578 -5.34 18.58 10.87
C GLN A 578 -3.99 19.20 10.49
N LEU A 579 -3.30 18.68 9.47
CA LEU A 579 -2.02 19.20 9.02
C LEU A 579 -2.20 19.96 7.71
N SER A 580 -1.81 21.24 7.66
CA SER A 580 -1.83 22.01 6.42
C SER A 580 -0.92 21.39 5.36
N ALA A 581 -1.19 21.61 4.07
CA ALA A 581 -0.26 21.27 2.99
C ALA A 581 1.14 21.94 3.15
N MET A 582 1.23 23.05 3.89
CA MET A 582 2.51 23.67 4.27
C MET A 582 3.23 22.97 5.43
N HIS A 583 2.55 22.11 6.17
CA HIS A 583 3.09 21.48 7.37
C HIS A 583 4.17 20.45 7.01
N PRO A 584 5.37 20.50 7.60
CA PRO A 584 6.46 19.60 7.22
C PRO A 584 6.12 18.12 7.43
N ILE A 585 5.35 17.78 8.48
CA ILE A 585 4.90 16.39 8.69
C ILE A 585 3.86 15.92 7.67
N TYR A 586 3.00 16.82 7.16
CA TYR A 586 2.11 16.48 6.05
C TYR A 586 2.93 16.08 4.82
N LYS A 587 3.92 16.91 4.44
CA LYS A 587 4.77 16.65 3.29
C LYS A 587 5.60 15.38 3.44
N LEU A 588 6.05 15.06 4.66
CA LEU A 588 6.75 13.81 4.94
C LEU A 588 5.87 12.58 4.70
N LEU A 589 4.62 12.61 5.19
CA LEU A 589 3.73 11.45 5.17
C LEU A 589 2.92 11.29 3.88
N HIS A 590 2.66 12.37 3.15
CA HIS A 590 1.77 12.36 1.98
C HIS A 590 2.16 11.31 0.91
N PRO A 591 3.45 11.14 0.53
CA PRO A 591 3.84 10.07 -0.40
C PRO A 591 3.50 8.66 0.11
N HIS A 592 3.46 8.47 1.43
CA HIS A 592 3.22 7.19 2.09
C HIS A 592 1.73 6.82 2.22
N PHE A 593 0.83 7.70 1.80
CA PHE A 593 -0.62 7.49 1.85
C PHE A 593 -1.28 7.35 0.47
N ARG A 594 -0.50 7.56 -0.59
CA ARG A 594 -0.96 7.51 -1.98
C ARG A 594 -1.78 6.24 -2.23
N TYR A 595 -3.00 6.40 -2.74
CA TYR A 595 -3.90 5.33 -3.19
C TYR A 595 -4.51 4.42 -2.13
N THR A 596 -4.12 4.54 -0.86
CA THR A 596 -4.61 3.65 0.20
C THR A 596 -6.12 3.80 0.44
N MET A 597 -6.68 5.01 0.41
CA MET A 597 -8.13 5.19 0.60
C MET A 597 -8.96 4.59 -0.54
N GLU A 598 -8.50 4.74 -1.79
CA GLU A 598 -9.19 4.21 -2.98
C GLU A 598 -9.16 2.68 -2.99
N ILE A 599 -8.00 2.04 -2.74
CA ILE A 599 -7.95 0.57 -2.68
C ILE A 599 -8.79 0.03 -1.51
N ASN A 600 -8.83 0.71 -0.36
CA ASN A 600 -9.70 0.33 0.75
C ASN A 600 -11.18 0.46 0.40
N ALA A 601 -11.57 1.51 -0.34
CA ALA A 601 -12.94 1.68 -0.81
C ALA A 601 -13.35 0.56 -1.78
N LEU A 602 -12.48 0.21 -2.74
CA LEU A 602 -12.71 -0.92 -3.65
C LEU A 602 -12.79 -2.26 -2.91
N ALA A 603 -11.94 -2.47 -1.91
CA ALA A 603 -11.99 -3.66 -1.07
C ALA A 603 -13.33 -3.77 -0.31
N ARG A 604 -13.82 -2.67 0.27
CA ARG A 604 -15.15 -2.62 0.92
C ARG A 604 -16.29 -2.91 -0.06
N GLN A 605 -16.12 -2.54 -1.32
CA GLN A 605 -17.15 -2.74 -2.34
C GLN A 605 -17.21 -4.18 -2.84
N ALA A 606 -16.07 -4.84 -3.05
CA ALA A 606 -16.05 -6.07 -3.85
C ALA A 606 -15.16 -7.21 -3.28
N LEU A 607 -14.29 -6.93 -2.31
CA LEU A 607 -13.40 -7.94 -1.74
C LEU A 607 -13.93 -8.50 -0.41
N ILE A 608 -14.21 -7.60 0.54
CA ILE A 608 -14.56 -7.91 1.93
C ILE A 608 -16.04 -7.71 2.27
N ASN A 609 -16.85 -7.30 1.30
CA ASN A 609 -18.29 -7.18 1.45
C ASN A 609 -18.97 -8.53 1.66
N ALA A 610 -20.22 -8.49 2.13
CA ALA A 610 -21.09 -9.65 2.25
C ALA A 610 -21.21 -10.37 0.90
N GLY A 611 -20.85 -11.66 0.87
CA GLY A 611 -20.82 -12.46 -0.36
C GLY A 611 -19.65 -12.16 -1.30
N GLY A 612 -18.70 -11.30 -0.91
CA GLY A 612 -17.47 -11.02 -1.63
C GLY A 612 -16.50 -12.21 -1.63
N ILE A 613 -15.32 -12.01 -2.24
CA ILE A 613 -14.33 -13.09 -2.42
C ILE A 613 -13.83 -13.64 -1.09
N ILE A 614 -13.51 -12.77 -0.14
CA ILE A 614 -12.97 -13.21 1.16
C ILE A 614 -13.99 -14.12 1.87
N GLU A 615 -15.26 -13.74 1.91
CA GLU A 615 -16.28 -14.55 2.56
C GLU A 615 -16.62 -15.85 1.83
N THR A 616 -16.42 -15.92 0.51
CA THR A 616 -16.77 -17.11 -0.29
C THR A 616 -15.63 -18.10 -0.41
N CYS A 617 -14.37 -17.65 -0.22
CA CYS A 617 -13.18 -18.43 -0.51
C CYS A 617 -12.24 -18.68 0.70
N PHE A 618 -12.52 -18.10 1.88
CA PHE A 618 -11.74 -18.34 3.11
C PHE A 618 -12.54 -19.08 4.17
N SER A 619 -11.84 -19.90 4.99
CA SER A 619 -12.47 -20.76 6.01
C SER A 619 -13.49 -20.05 6.93
N PRO A 620 -13.27 -18.81 7.44
CA PRO A 620 -14.23 -18.15 8.34
C PRO A 620 -15.55 -17.72 7.68
N LYS A 621 -15.64 -17.75 6.34
CA LYS A 621 -16.80 -17.32 5.55
C LYS A 621 -17.35 -15.94 5.97
N LYS A 622 -18.66 -15.82 6.22
CA LYS A 622 -19.35 -14.58 6.64
C LYS A 622 -18.83 -13.96 7.94
N TYR A 623 -18.00 -14.68 8.69
CA TYR A 623 -17.40 -14.20 9.94
C TYR A 623 -15.99 -13.60 9.74
N SER A 624 -15.50 -13.53 8.49
CA SER A 624 -14.11 -13.13 8.20
C SER A 624 -13.76 -11.73 8.71
N ILE A 625 -14.57 -10.71 8.39
CA ILE A 625 -14.24 -9.34 8.83
C ILE A 625 -14.56 -9.13 10.31
N GLU A 626 -15.55 -9.85 10.85
CA GLU A 626 -15.79 -9.89 12.31
C GLU A 626 -14.56 -10.44 13.07
N LEU A 627 -13.92 -11.49 12.54
CA LEU A 627 -12.69 -12.05 13.11
C LEU A 627 -11.55 -11.02 13.13
N SER A 628 -11.42 -10.20 12.09
CA SER A 628 -10.43 -9.12 12.07
C SER A 628 -10.70 -8.06 13.16
N SER A 629 -11.96 -7.82 13.52
CA SER A 629 -12.31 -6.94 14.64
C SER A 629 -11.92 -7.51 15.99
N VAL A 630 -12.07 -8.83 16.19
CA VAL A 630 -11.56 -9.51 17.40
C VAL A 630 -10.03 -9.46 17.45
N ALA A 631 -9.36 -9.67 16.32
CA ALA A 631 -7.90 -9.53 16.26
C ALA A 631 -7.44 -8.09 16.54
N TYR A 632 -8.17 -7.09 16.05
CA TYR A 632 -7.93 -5.69 16.42
C TYR A 632 -8.04 -5.53 17.93
N ASP A 633 -9.16 -5.95 18.52
CA ASP A 633 -9.42 -5.87 19.96
C ASP A 633 -8.29 -6.47 20.80
N GLN A 634 -7.94 -7.72 20.52
CA GLN A 634 -7.05 -8.52 21.37
C GLN A 634 -5.56 -8.37 21.08
N GLN A 635 -5.17 -8.05 19.85
CA GLN A 635 -3.78 -8.20 19.38
C GLN A 635 -3.17 -6.90 18.86
N TRP A 636 -3.95 -5.98 18.28
CA TRP A 636 -3.40 -4.79 17.67
C TRP A 636 -3.04 -3.72 18.71
N ARG A 637 -1.80 -3.22 18.61
CA ARG A 637 -1.29 -2.07 19.36
C ARG A 637 -0.34 -1.27 18.48
N PHE A 638 -0.40 0.07 18.55
CA PHE A 638 0.45 0.95 17.74
C PHE A 638 1.93 0.77 18.06
N ASP A 639 2.30 0.68 19.33
CA ASP A 639 3.68 0.52 19.79
C ASP A 639 4.34 -0.78 19.30
N LEU A 640 3.54 -1.82 19.07
CA LEU A 640 3.97 -3.11 18.51
C LEU A 640 3.90 -3.18 16.98
N GLN A 641 3.55 -2.09 16.26
CA GLN A 641 3.69 -2.05 14.80
C GLN A 641 5.11 -1.64 14.36
N ALA A 642 5.95 -1.16 15.29
CA ALA A 642 7.37 -0.96 15.05
C ALA A 642 8.07 -2.32 14.93
N LEU A 643 8.81 -2.56 13.84
CA LEU A 643 9.46 -3.87 13.60
C LEU A 643 10.33 -4.35 14.78
N PRO A 644 11.22 -3.51 15.37
CA PRO A 644 11.99 -3.91 16.55
C PRO A 644 11.12 -4.38 17.73
N ALA A 645 10.05 -3.63 18.02
CA ALA A 645 9.16 -3.92 19.13
C ALA A 645 8.32 -5.18 18.87
N ASP A 646 7.83 -5.38 17.65
CA ASP A 646 7.15 -6.59 17.19
C ASP A 646 8.05 -7.83 17.39
N LEU A 647 9.30 -7.78 16.90
CA LEU A 647 10.25 -8.89 17.01
C LEU A 647 10.55 -9.24 18.47
N ILE A 648 10.78 -8.25 19.34
CA ILE A 648 11.00 -8.49 20.78
C ILE A 648 9.74 -9.09 21.41
N SER A 649 8.56 -8.52 21.11
CA SER A 649 7.29 -8.95 21.70
C SER A 649 6.97 -10.42 21.36
N ARG A 650 7.30 -10.88 20.15
CA ARG A 650 7.17 -12.28 19.74
C ARG A 650 8.30 -13.18 20.24
N GLY A 651 9.35 -12.62 20.83
CA GLY A 651 10.55 -13.37 21.26
C GLY A 651 11.49 -13.74 20.12
N MET A 652 11.37 -13.07 18.98
CA MET A 652 12.19 -13.26 17.78
C MET A 652 13.46 -12.41 17.76
N ALA A 653 13.58 -11.47 18.70
CA ALA A 653 14.79 -10.72 18.96
C ALA A 653 14.91 -10.38 20.46
N MET A 654 16.11 -9.97 20.87
CA MET A 654 16.36 -9.32 22.14
C MET A 654 17.24 -8.10 21.94
N GLU A 655 17.14 -7.14 22.85
CA GLU A 655 18.04 -5.99 22.88
C GLU A 655 19.49 -6.42 23.06
N ASP A 656 20.36 -5.89 22.21
CA ASP A 656 21.80 -6.06 22.26
C ASP A 656 22.45 -4.79 21.71
N PRO A 657 22.90 -3.86 22.59
CA PRO A 657 23.51 -2.61 22.17
C PRO A 657 24.79 -2.76 21.32
N THR A 658 25.39 -3.96 21.30
CA THR A 658 26.59 -4.26 20.50
C THR A 658 26.26 -4.77 19.11
N ALA A 659 25.01 -5.19 18.86
CA ALA A 659 24.55 -5.63 17.56
C ALA A 659 24.24 -4.43 16.64
N LEU A 660 24.34 -4.65 15.33
CA LEU A 660 24.20 -3.61 14.30
C LEU A 660 22.93 -2.76 14.44
N HIS A 661 21.82 -3.39 14.79
CA HIS A 661 20.49 -2.76 14.92
C HIS A 661 20.08 -2.49 16.37
N GLY A 662 21.00 -2.66 17.33
CA GLY A 662 20.67 -2.72 18.76
C GLY A 662 19.87 -3.97 19.15
N LEU A 663 19.77 -4.96 18.25
CA LEU A 663 19.02 -6.19 18.42
C LEU A 663 19.82 -7.41 17.97
N ARG A 664 19.72 -8.49 18.74
CA ARG A 664 20.15 -9.83 18.34
C ARG A 664 18.92 -10.69 18.05
N LEU A 665 18.83 -11.20 16.81
CA LEU A 665 17.75 -12.10 16.40
C LEU A 665 17.87 -13.45 17.12
N THR A 666 16.73 -14.03 17.52
CA THR A 666 16.66 -15.38 18.10
C THR A 666 16.92 -16.45 17.03
N ILE A 667 16.52 -16.17 15.79
CA ILE A 667 16.87 -16.96 14.60
C ILE A 667 17.73 -16.04 13.72
N GLU A 668 19.01 -16.37 13.59
CA GLU A 668 19.98 -15.52 12.87
C GLU A 668 19.59 -15.36 11.39
N ASP A 669 19.30 -16.46 10.71
CA ASP A 669 18.82 -16.47 9.33
C ASP A 669 17.29 -16.40 9.26
N TYR A 670 16.71 -15.30 9.75
CA TYR A 670 15.30 -14.97 9.60
C TYR A 670 15.15 -13.92 8.49
N PRO A 671 14.74 -14.30 7.26
CA PRO A 671 14.84 -13.41 6.10
C PRO A 671 14.06 -12.11 6.23
N TYR A 672 12.78 -12.18 6.65
CA TYR A 672 11.95 -10.99 6.89
C TYR A 672 12.54 -10.05 7.93
N ALA A 673 12.97 -10.58 9.09
CA ALA A 673 13.47 -9.75 10.17
C ALA A 673 14.83 -9.12 9.82
N SER A 674 15.74 -9.91 9.25
CA SER A 674 17.09 -9.46 8.93
C SER A 674 17.14 -8.40 7.83
N ASP A 675 16.27 -8.47 6.82
CA ASP A 675 16.16 -7.44 5.79
C ASP A 675 15.28 -6.26 6.26
N GLY A 676 14.20 -6.56 6.99
CA GLY A 676 13.29 -5.55 7.53
C GLY A 676 13.98 -4.58 8.46
N LEU A 677 14.93 -5.05 9.28
CA LEU A 677 15.70 -4.17 10.18
C LEU A 677 16.58 -3.18 9.42
N LEU A 678 17.09 -3.54 8.23
CA LEU A 678 17.85 -2.62 7.39
C LEU A 678 16.95 -1.54 6.77
N VAL A 679 15.76 -1.92 6.30
CA VAL A 679 14.75 -0.97 5.81
C VAL A 679 14.30 -0.04 6.94
N TRP A 680 14.00 -0.61 8.11
CA TRP A 680 13.61 0.12 9.32
C TRP A 680 14.65 1.16 9.71
N ASP A 681 15.94 0.79 9.77
CA ASP A 681 17.01 1.73 10.13
C ASP A 681 17.22 2.83 9.08
N ALA A 682 17.04 2.51 7.80
CA ALA A 682 17.07 3.51 6.73
C ALA A 682 15.94 4.54 6.91
N ILE A 683 14.70 4.07 7.14
CA ILE A 683 13.53 4.93 7.41
C ILE A 683 13.77 5.76 8.68
N LYS A 684 14.19 5.12 9.78
CA LYS A 684 14.41 5.79 11.06
C LYS A 684 15.45 6.89 10.94
N GLN A 685 16.55 6.67 10.21
CA GLN A 685 17.55 7.71 9.96
C GLN A 685 16.97 8.86 9.15
N TRP A 686 16.25 8.55 8.05
CA TRP A 686 15.59 9.56 7.22
C TRP A 686 14.64 10.45 8.04
N VAL A 687 13.74 9.82 8.79
CA VAL A 687 12.79 10.50 9.68
C VAL A 687 13.52 11.31 10.76
N THR A 688 14.60 10.78 11.33
CA THR A 688 15.40 11.50 12.33
C THR A 688 16.01 12.77 11.77
N ASP A 689 16.64 12.68 10.60
CA ASP A 689 17.26 13.83 9.94
C ASP A 689 16.20 14.88 9.56
N TYR A 690 15.03 14.44 9.08
CA TYR A 690 13.92 15.31 8.72
C TYR A 690 13.30 16.00 9.95
N VAL A 691 12.96 15.24 10.99
CA VAL A 691 12.32 15.78 12.21
C VAL A 691 13.24 16.76 12.92
N LYS A 692 14.54 16.45 13.07
CA LYS A 692 15.50 17.35 13.73
C LYS A 692 15.67 18.69 13.01
N HIS A 693 15.40 18.75 11.72
CA HIS A 693 15.44 20.01 10.97
C HIS A 693 14.31 20.96 11.41
N TYR A 694 13.11 20.45 11.64
CA TYR A 694 11.93 21.26 11.99
C TYR A 694 11.62 21.32 13.49
N TYR A 695 11.95 20.29 14.26
CA TYR A 695 11.65 20.14 15.69
C TYR A 695 12.94 19.91 16.48
N GLN A 696 13.57 21.01 16.89
CA GLN A 696 14.88 20.99 17.56
C GLN A 696 14.79 20.47 18.99
N ASP A 697 13.70 20.76 19.68
CA ASP A 697 13.44 20.34 21.06
C ASP A 697 11.94 20.12 21.32
N ALA A 698 11.62 19.72 22.56
CA ALA A 698 10.27 19.37 22.99
C ALA A 698 9.26 20.54 22.90
N SER A 699 9.71 21.80 23.00
CA SER A 699 8.82 22.95 22.94
C SER A 699 8.20 23.13 21.55
N PHE A 700 8.95 22.85 20.48
CA PHE A 700 8.43 22.89 19.11
C PHE A 700 7.34 21.84 18.90
N VAL A 701 7.49 20.63 19.47
CA VAL A 701 6.48 19.56 19.36
C VAL A 701 5.23 19.89 20.15
N GLN A 702 5.38 20.39 21.38
CA GLN A 702 4.25 20.67 22.28
C GLN A 702 3.47 21.93 21.90
N SER A 703 4.12 22.92 21.29
CA SER A 703 3.47 24.16 20.85
C SER A 703 2.81 24.06 19.48
N ASP A 704 3.08 23.01 18.72
CA ASP A 704 2.50 22.76 17.40
C ASP A 704 1.06 22.24 17.53
N LYS A 705 0.10 23.17 17.42
CA LYS A 705 -1.33 22.86 17.58
C LYS A 705 -1.88 21.93 16.50
N GLU A 706 -1.36 21.99 15.28
CA GLU A 706 -1.80 21.11 14.19
C GLU A 706 -1.32 19.69 14.47
N LEU A 707 -0.04 19.53 14.83
CA LEU A 707 0.54 18.23 15.17
C LEU A 707 -0.15 17.58 16.38
N GLN A 708 -0.45 18.35 17.43
CA GLN A 708 -1.15 17.85 18.61
C GLN A 708 -2.60 17.46 18.30
N ALA A 709 -3.32 18.25 17.49
CA ALA A 709 -4.68 17.94 17.05
C ALA A 709 -4.71 16.69 16.15
N TRP A 710 -3.75 16.56 15.24
CA TRP A 710 -3.57 15.40 14.36
C TRP A 710 -3.45 14.10 15.15
N TRP A 711 -2.52 14.05 16.09
CA TRP A 711 -2.29 12.83 16.87
C TRP A 711 -3.43 12.52 17.82
N THR A 712 -4.00 13.55 18.45
CA THR A 712 -5.20 13.39 19.30
C THR A 712 -6.38 12.85 18.50
N GLU A 713 -6.61 13.33 17.28
CA GLU A 713 -7.72 12.87 16.43
C GLU A 713 -7.51 11.42 15.98
N ILE A 714 -6.29 11.03 15.62
CA ILE A 714 -5.94 9.62 15.32
C ILE A 714 -6.33 8.72 16.50
N GLN A 715 -5.94 9.07 17.72
CA GLN A 715 -6.20 8.25 18.90
C GLN A 715 -7.68 8.22 19.29
N THR A 716 -8.32 9.39 19.34
CA THR A 716 -9.64 9.55 19.97
C THR A 716 -10.80 9.33 19.01
N VAL A 717 -10.58 9.48 17.70
CA VAL A 717 -11.60 9.29 16.65
C VAL A 717 -11.19 8.14 15.74
N GLY A 718 -10.05 8.25 15.06
CA GLY A 718 -9.58 7.30 14.06
C GLY A 718 -9.46 5.87 14.58
N HIS A 719 -8.84 5.73 15.75
CA HIS A 719 -8.73 4.50 16.55
C HIS A 719 -9.51 4.63 17.87
N GLY A 720 -10.62 5.37 17.86
CA GLY A 720 -11.33 5.81 19.07
C GLY A 720 -11.84 4.70 20.00
N ASP A 721 -11.91 3.46 19.52
CA ASP A 721 -12.27 2.29 20.32
C ASP A 721 -11.12 1.80 21.23
N LYS A 722 -9.89 2.29 21.00
CA LYS A 722 -8.66 2.02 21.77
C LYS A 722 -8.03 3.27 22.37
N LYS A 723 -8.75 4.40 22.41
CA LYS A 723 -8.20 5.68 22.86
C LYS A 723 -7.69 5.69 24.31
N ASP A 724 -8.23 4.80 25.15
CA ASP A 724 -7.93 4.74 26.59
C ASP A 724 -6.75 3.80 26.90
N GLU A 725 -6.15 3.20 25.88
CA GLU A 725 -5.01 2.29 26.01
C GLU A 725 -3.72 3.03 26.43
N THR A 726 -2.96 2.45 27.35
CA THR A 726 -1.80 3.13 27.98
C THR A 726 -0.53 3.13 27.12
N TRP A 727 -0.50 2.33 26.07
CA TRP A 727 0.67 2.13 25.21
C TRP A 727 0.77 3.13 24.05
N TRP A 728 -0.22 4.02 23.90
CA TRP A 728 -0.15 5.10 22.92
C TRP A 728 1.02 6.04 23.22
N PRO A 729 1.89 6.33 22.23
CA PRO A 729 2.88 7.38 22.37
C PRO A 729 2.26 8.73 22.73
N VAL A 730 2.89 9.50 23.63
CA VAL A 730 2.33 10.75 24.16
C VAL A 730 2.57 11.99 23.29
N LEU A 731 3.47 11.90 22.31
CA LEU A 731 3.87 12.99 21.39
C LEU A 731 4.24 14.31 22.09
N LYS A 732 5.28 14.28 22.94
CA LYS A 732 5.78 15.47 23.65
C LYS A 732 7.19 15.88 23.23
N THR A 733 7.94 14.97 22.60
CA THR A 733 9.34 15.18 22.24
C THR A 733 9.59 14.84 20.78
N PRO A 734 10.69 15.36 20.18
CA PRO A 734 11.11 14.92 18.85
C PRO A 734 11.30 13.41 18.75
N GLN A 735 11.73 12.75 19.82
CA GLN A 735 11.93 11.29 19.84
C GLN A 735 10.60 10.53 19.74
N ASP A 736 9.55 11.01 20.41
CA ASP A 736 8.19 10.44 20.27
C ASP A 736 7.72 10.56 18.81
N LEU A 737 7.88 11.75 18.23
CA LEU A 737 7.49 12.03 16.85
C LEU A 737 8.26 11.15 15.85
N ILE A 738 9.57 11.00 16.02
CA ILE A 738 10.41 10.10 15.20
C ILE A 738 9.89 8.67 15.30
N GLY A 739 9.57 8.17 16.50
CA GLY A 739 9.02 6.84 16.69
C GLY A 739 7.68 6.63 15.97
N ILE A 740 6.74 7.57 16.14
CA ILE A 740 5.42 7.53 15.50
C ILE A 740 5.56 7.50 13.97
N LEU A 741 6.33 8.43 13.41
CA LEU A 741 6.49 8.57 11.95
C LEU A 741 7.24 7.38 11.34
N THR A 742 8.29 6.87 12.02
CA THR A 742 9.01 5.68 11.56
C THR A 742 8.09 4.47 11.50
N THR A 743 7.25 4.28 12.53
CA THR A 743 6.26 3.20 12.56
C THR A 743 5.23 3.34 11.44
N MET A 744 4.67 4.53 11.22
CA MET A 744 3.72 4.76 10.13
C MET A 744 4.33 4.45 8.76
N ILE A 745 5.51 5.00 8.47
CA ILE A 745 6.20 4.78 7.18
C ILE A 745 6.58 3.30 7.02
N TRP A 746 7.03 2.63 8.07
CA TRP A 746 7.30 1.18 8.04
C TRP A 746 6.05 0.37 7.69
N VAL A 747 4.91 0.67 8.31
CA VAL A 747 3.65 -0.04 8.07
C VAL A 747 3.19 0.12 6.63
N THR A 748 3.23 1.34 6.09
CA THR A 748 2.76 1.62 4.72
C THR A 748 3.71 1.14 3.64
N SER A 749 5.00 0.91 3.97
CA SER A 749 6.01 0.48 3.01
C SER A 749 6.49 -0.95 3.28
N GLY A 750 7.52 -1.13 4.12
CA GLY A 750 8.20 -2.40 4.35
C GLY A 750 7.30 -3.52 4.87
N HIS A 751 6.44 -3.25 5.87
CA HIS A 751 5.52 -4.26 6.39
C HIS A 751 4.51 -4.69 5.33
N HIS A 752 3.80 -3.73 4.71
CA HIS A 752 2.84 -4.02 3.65
C HIS A 752 3.46 -4.82 2.51
N SER A 753 4.64 -4.39 2.03
CA SER A 753 5.34 -5.07 0.94
C SER A 753 5.67 -6.54 1.28
N ALA A 754 6.12 -6.79 2.51
CA ALA A 754 6.47 -8.13 2.98
C ALA A 754 5.28 -9.08 3.11
N VAL A 755 4.04 -8.57 3.20
CA VAL A 755 2.82 -9.38 3.30
C VAL A 755 1.93 -9.31 2.06
N ASN A 756 2.22 -8.44 1.09
CA ASN A 756 1.42 -8.26 -0.12
C ASN A 756 2.04 -8.91 -1.37
N PHE A 757 3.24 -8.49 -1.79
CA PHE A 757 3.81 -8.86 -3.09
C PHE A 757 4.29 -10.33 -3.21
N GLY A 758 4.26 -11.06 -2.10
CA GLY A 758 4.49 -12.51 -2.06
C GLY A 758 3.25 -13.35 -2.38
N GLN A 759 2.05 -12.74 -2.46
CA GLN A 759 0.77 -13.44 -2.59
C GLN A 759 0.76 -14.41 -3.76
N TYR A 760 1.05 -13.97 -4.99
CA TYR A 760 1.04 -14.89 -6.14
C TYR A 760 2.20 -15.89 -6.12
N ILE A 761 3.40 -15.46 -5.68
CA ILE A 761 4.59 -16.31 -5.67
C ILE A 761 4.44 -17.51 -4.73
N TYR A 762 3.84 -17.30 -3.56
CA TYR A 762 3.66 -18.35 -2.56
C TYR A 762 2.27 -18.99 -2.62
N ALA A 763 1.22 -18.25 -2.95
CA ALA A 763 -0.17 -18.74 -2.92
C ALA A 763 -0.83 -18.91 -4.28
N GLY A 764 -0.15 -18.55 -5.38
CA GLY A 764 -0.62 -18.82 -6.74
C GLY A 764 -0.80 -20.31 -7.03
N TYR A 765 -0.03 -21.19 -6.38
CA TYR A 765 -0.29 -22.64 -6.34
C TYR A 765 -0.99 -22.98 -5.02
N PHE A 766 -2.32 -23.01 -5.02
CA PHE A 766 -3.10 -23.10 -3.79
C PHE A 766 -2.79 -24.32 -2.89
N PRO A 767 -2.30 -25.49 -3.36
CA PRO A 767 -1.89 -26.55 -2.43
C PRO A 767 -0.77 -26.13 -1.46
N ASN A 768 0.08 -25.17 -1.85
CA ASN A 768 1.11 -24.60 -0.97
C ASN A 768 0.51 -23.65 0.08
N ARG A 769 -0.55 -22.92 -0.26
CA ARG A 769 -1.23 -21.94 0.62
C ARG A 769 -2.74 -21.98 0.40
N PRO A 770 -3.43 -23.04 0.86
CA PRO A 770 -4.89 -23.08 0.77
C PRO A 770 -5.49 -21.94 1.60
N THR A 771 -6.56 -21.33 1.11
CA THR A 771 -7.32 -20.29 1.83
C THR A 771 -8.47 -20.88 2.66
N ILE A 772 -8.86 -22.11 2.33
CA ILE A 772 -9.96 -22.83 2.94
C ILE A 772 -9.64 -24.32 3.00
N ALA A 773 -10.00 -24.95 4.12
CA ALA A 773 -10.15 -26.39 4.24
C ALA A 773 -11.65 -26.70 4.27
N ARG A 774 -12.15 -27.58 3.39
CA ARG A 774 -13.60 -27.81 3.20
C ARG A 774 -14.18 -28.97 4.01
N THR A 775 -13.33 -29.86 4.51
CA THR A 775 -13.74 -31.08 5.23
C THR A 775 -13.09 -31.15 6.61
N LYS A 776 -13.75 -31.85 7.56
CA LYS A 776 -13.15 -32.16 8.88
C LYS A 776 -11.99 -33.16 8.73
N MET A 777 -11.13 -33.24 9.74
CA MET A 777 -10.13 -34.30 9.83
C MET A 777 -10.80 -35.68 9.77
N PRO A 778 -10.27 -36.66 9.01
CA PRO A 778 -10.86 -38.01 8.90
C PRO A 778 -10.94 -38.77 10.23
N THR A 779 -10.18 -38.34 11.25
CA THR A 779 -10.19 -38.92 12.59
C THR A 779 -11.18 -38.25 13.53
N GLU A 780 -11.82 -37.14 13.14
CA GLU A 780 -12.83 -36.47 13.95
C GLU A 780 -14.15 -37.23 13.85
N GLU A 781 -14.37 -38.14 14.80
CA GLU A 781 -15.61 -38.89 14.98
C GLU A 781 -16.12 -39.47 13.63
N PRO A 782 -15.32 -40.28 12.90
CA PRO A 782 -15.72 -40.78 11.60
C PRO A 782 -16.81 -41.86 11.71
N THR A 783 -17.66 -41.98 10.69
CA THR A 783 -18.38 -43.23 10.46
C THR A 783 -17.44 -44.30 9.91
N ASP A 784 -17.83 -45.57 10.00
CA ASP A 784 -17.04 -46.68 9.44
C ASP A 784 -16.82 -46.51 7.93
N GLU A 785 -17.81 -45.97 7.21
CA GLU A 785 -17.72 -45.67 5.78
C GLU A 785 -16.77 -44.51 5.50
N GLU A 786 -16.82 -43.43 6.27
CA GLU A 786 -15.88 -42.29 6.14
C GLU A 786 -14.44 -42.76 6.36
N TRP A 787 -14.21 -43.52 7.43
CA TRP A 787 -12.89 -44.06 7.74
C TRP A 787 -12.39 -45.02 6.66
N LYS A 788 -13.23 -45.96 6.22
CA LYS A 788 -12.90 -46.90 5.15
C LYS A 788 -12.62 -46.20 3.82
N CYS A 789 -13.35 -45.13 3.51
CA CYS A 789 -13.10 -44.30 2.34
C CYS A 789 -11.72 -43.63 2.42
N PHE A 790 -11.39 -43.02 3.56
CA PHE A 790 -10.07 -42.42 3.79
C PHE A 790 -8.94 -43.45 3.66
N ILE A 791 -9.08 -44.62 4.28
CA ILE A 791 -8.06 -45.68 4.21
C ILE A 791 -7.82 -46.15 2.77
N ASN A 792 -8.90 -46.32 1.98
CA ASN A 792 -8.79 -46.81 0.61
C ASN A 792 -8.41 -45.74 -0.41
N LYS A 793 -8.75 -44.46 -0.14
CA LYS A 793 -8.58 -43.32 -1.08
C LYS A 793 -8.14 -42.04 -0.35
N PRO A 794 -6.97 -42.02 0.31
CA PRO A 794 -6.54 -40.88 1.10
C PRO A 794 -6.23 -39.62 0.26
N GLU A 795 -5.82 -39.78 -1.00
CA GLU A 795 -5.64 -38.67 -1.93
C GLU A 795 -6.97 -37.95 -2.23
N VAL A 796 -8.07 -38.70 -2.37
CA VAL A 796 -9.41 -38.11 -2.56
C VAL A 796 -9.80 -37.30 -1.33
N ALA A 797 -9.50 -37.78 -0.12
CA ALA A 797 -9.75 -37.02 1.10
C ALA A 797 -8.96 -35.69 1.13
N LEU A 798 -7.71 -35.68 0.65
CA LEU A 798 -6.89 -34.47 0.51
C LEU A 798 -7.51 -33.49 -0.50
N LEU A 799 -7.89 -33.96 -1.69
CA LEU A 799 -8.49 -33.13 -2.74
C LEU A 799 -9.87 -32.57 -2.33
N MET A 800 -10.64 -33.34 -1.57
CA MET A 800 -11.90 -32.88 -0.98
C MET A 800 -11.69 -31.82 0.10
N CYS A 801 -10.57 -31.89 0.83
CA CYS A 801 -10.20 -30.89 1.85
C CYS A 801 -9.79 -29.56 1.21
N PHE A 802 -9.09 -29.59 0.08
CA PHE A 802 -8.69 -28.38 -0.65
C PHE A 802 -9.87 -27.54 -1.16
N PRO A 803 -9.65 -26.25 -1.53
CA PRO A 803 -10.66 -25.41 -2.17
C PRO A 803 -11.34 -26.08 -3.37
N SER A 804 -12.60 -25.73 -3.63
CA SER A 804 -13.26 -26.10 -4.88
C SER A 804 -12.59 -25.44 -6.09
N GLN A 805 -12.84 -25.94 -7.29
CA GLN A 805 -12.26 -25.38 -8.53
C GLN A 805 -12.56 -23.89 -8.67
N ILE A 806 -13.79 -23.50 -8.33
CA ILE A 806 -14.21 -22.10 -8.38
C ILE A 806 -13.52 -21.25 -7.30
N GLN A 807 -13.39 -21.75 -6.08
CA GLN A 807 -12.71 -21.02 -4.99
C GLN A 807 -11.24 -20.80 -5.33
N ALA A 808 -10.55 -21.84 -5.80
CA ALA A 808 -9.15 -21.77 -6.21
C ALA A 808 -8.96 -20.75 -7.35
N THR A 809 -9.76 -20.85 -8.41
CA THR A 809 -9.65 -19.96 -9.58
C THR A 809 -9.92 -18.49 -9.23
N LYS A 810 -10.95 -18.22 -8.41
CA LYS A 810 -11.25 -16.86 -7.92
C LYS A 810 -10.09 -16.26 -7.14
N VAL A 811 -9.57 -17.01 -6.16
CA VAL A 811 -8.45 -16.54 -5.33
C VAL A 811 -7.22 -16.30 -6.18
N MET A 812 -6.82 -17.25 -7.03
CA MET A 812 -5.64 -17.11 -7.88
C MET A 812 -5.72 -15.89 -8.80
N ALA A 813 -6.90 -15.61 -9.39
CA ALA A 813 -7.11 -14.41 -10.21
C ALA A 813 -6.93 -13.11 -9.41
N VAL A 814 -7.41 -13.07 -8.16
CA VAL A 814 -7.21 -11.91 -7.28
C VAL A 814 -5.75 -11.76 -6.89
N LEU A 815 -5.09 -12.84 -6.46
CA LEU A 815 -3.70 -12.77 -6.02
C LEU A 815 -2.77 -12.29 -7.13
N ASP A 816 -3.04 -12.62 -8.40
CA ASP A 816 -2.27 -12.09 -9.54
C ASP A 816 -2.37 -10.56 -9.62
N VAL A 817 -3.58 -10.02 -9.48
CA VAL A 817 -3.79 -8.57 -9.52
C VAL A 817 -3.20 -7.89 -8.28
N LEU A 818 -3.41 -8.46 -7.08
CA LEU A 818 -2.89 -7.87 -5.84
C LEU A 818 -1.37 -7.92 -5.74
N SER A 819 -0.69 -8.81 -6.47
CA SER A 819 0.78 -8.92 -6.45
C SER A 819 1.46 -8.03 -7.50
N ASN A 820 0.71 -7.26 -8.27
CA ASN A 820 1.20 -6.55 -9.45
C ASN A 820 1.63 -5.12 -9.10
N HIS A 821 2.80 -4.67 -9.56
CA HIS A 821 3.19 -3.26 -9.50
C HIS A 821 2.68 -2.49 -10.73
N SER A 822 2.03 -1.33 -10.53
CA SER A 822 1.66 -0.49 -11.68
C SER A 822 2.85 0.19 -12.34
N PRO A 823 2.72 0.59 -13.61
CA PRO A 823 3.70 1.44 -14.29
C PRO A 823 4.00 2.76 -13.58
N ASP A 824 3.02 3.30 -12.85
CA ASP A 824 3.14 4.55 -12.10
C ASP A 824 3.42 4.34 -10.60
N GLU A 825 3.92 3.18 -10.20
CA GLU A 825 4.24 2.90 -8.79
C GLU A 825 5.41 3.77 -8.29
N GLU A 826 5.28 4.26 -7.05
CA GLU A 826 6.31 5.08 -6.40
C GLU A 826 6.98 4.28 -5.28
N TYR A 827 8.29 4.08 -5.39
CA TYR A 827 9.05 3.23 -4.48
C TYR A 827 9.71 4.02 -3.35
N LEU A 828 9.89 3.35 -2.22
CA LEU A 828 10.51 3.89 -1.03
C LEU A 828 11.87 4.51 -1.34
N GLY A 829 12.01 5.80 -1.04
CA GLY A 829 13.25 6.55 -1.24
C GLY A 829 13.68 6.74 -2.70
N LYS A 830 12.81 6.50 -3.68
CA LYS A 830 13.10 6.72 -5.12
C LYS A 830 12.89 8.18 -5.52
N ASP A 831 11.66 8.65 -5.37
CA ASP A 831 11.21 9.96 -5.88
C ASP A 831 11.16 10.98 -4.73
N MET A 832 11.76 12.16 -4.94
CA MET A 832 11.76 13.25 -3.97
C MET A 832 10.51 14.11 -4.11
N GLU A 833 9.88 14.43 -2.98
CA GLU A 833 8.86 15.46 -2.93
C GLU A 833 9.48 16.85 -3.20
N ALA A 834 8.72 17.74 -3.86
CA ALA A 834 9.24 19.00 -4.39
C ALA A 834 9.80 19.93 -3.30
N SER A 835 9.14 20.04 -2.13
CA SER A 835 9.65 20.84 -1.01
C SER A 835 10.97 20.33 -0.46
N TRP A 836 11.24 19.03 -0.57
CA TRP A 836 12.51 18.45 -0.14
C TRP A 836 13.63 18.87 -1.07
N ILE A 837 13.38 18.95 -2.39
CA ILE A 837 14.35 19.40 -3.39
C ILE A 837 14.77 20.86 -3.15
N GLU A 838 13.81 21.72 -2.80
CA GLU A 838 14.04 23.13 -2.53
C GLU A 838 14.73 23.41 -1.19
N ASN A 839 14.78 22.43 -0.29
CA ASN A 839 15.50 22.54 0.97
C ASN A 839 16.81 21.73 0.92
N PRO A 840 17.99 22.37 0.80
CA PRO A 840 19.26 21.66 0.60
C PRO A 840 19.61 20.66 1.71
N ILE A 841 19.19 20.93 2.95
CA ILE A 841 19.46 20.04 4.09
C ILE A 841 18.62 18.77 3.98
N ILE A 842 17.33 18.93 3.68
CA ILE A 842 16.40 17.81 3.53
C ILE A 842 16.72 17.01 2.26
N LYS A 843 17.02 17.68 1.14
CA LYS A 843 17.50 17.04 -0.08
C LYS A 843 18.70 16.13 0.19
N ALA A 844 19.73 16.64 0.86
CA ALA A 844 20.92 15.85 1.18
C ALA A 844 20.59 14.67 2.12
N ALA A 845 19.63 14.82 3.03
CA ALA A 845 19.16 13.74 3.88
C ALA A 845 18.41 12.65 3.09
N PHE A 846 17.58 13.03 2.12
CA PHE A 846 16.89 12.08 1.24
C PHE A 846 17.86 11.37 0.30
N GLU A 847 18.87 12.06 -0.23
CA GLU A 847 19.91 11.43 -1.06
C GLU A 847 20.69 10.36 -0.28
N ARG A 848 20.96 10.58 1.02
CA ARG A 848 21.52 9.54 1.90
C ARG A 848 20.56 8.38 2.10
N PHE A 849 19.26 8.64 2.26
CA PHE A 849 18.23 7.62 2.38
C PHE A 849 18.16 6.74 1.12
N ASN A 850 18.08 7.36 -0.07
CA ASN A 850 18.16 6.68 -1.36
C ASN A 850 19.43 5.82 -1.50
N GLY A 851 20.58 6.38 -1.12
CA GLY A 851 21.86 5.66 -1.14
C GLY A 851 21.86 4.40 -0.27
N LYS A 852 21.33 4.48 0.96
CA LYS A 852 21.19 3.32 1.86
C LYS A 852 20.29 2.23 1.29
N LEU A 853 19.18 2.60 0.65
CA LEU A 853 18.27 1.64 0.03
C LEU A 853 18.90 0.93 -1.18
N LYS A 854 19.72 1.63 -1.97
CA LYS A 854 20.52 1.01 -3.04
C LYS A 854 21.57 0.04 -2.49
N GLU A 855 22.23 0.39 -1.38
CA GLU A 855 23.18 -0.51 -0.72
C GLU A 855 22.49 -1.79 -0.22
N LEU A 856 21.29 -1.64 0.34
CA LEU A 856 20.47 -2.75 0.82
C LEU A 856 20.19 -3.80 -0.27
N GLU A 857 19.90 -3.40 -1.52
CA GLU A 857 19.72 -4.37 -2.61
C GLU A 857 20.93 -5.29 -2.76
N GLY A 858 22.14 -4.71 -2.74
CA GLY A 858 23.38 -5.48 -2.81
C GLY A 858 23.59 -6.38 -1.60
N VAL A 859 23.13 -5.98 -0.41
CA VAL A 859 23.15 -6.83 0.80
C VAL A 859 22.22 -8.02 0.64
N ILE A 860 20.98 -7.80 0.18
CA ILE A 860 19.99 -8.86 -0.05
C ILE A 860 20.48 -9.84 -1.12
N ASP A 861 21.03 -9.34 -2.22
CA ASP A 861 21.59 -10.19 -3.29
C ASP A 861 22.71 -11.09 -2.76
N ARG A 862 23.63 -10.55 -1.94
CA ARG A 862 24.68 -11.34 -1.29
C ARG A 862 24.10 -12.39 -0.33
N ARG A 863 23.10 -12.04 0.48
CA ARG A 863 22.44 -12.97 1.40
C ARG A 863 21.74 -14.11 0.67
N ASN A 864 21.07 -13.82 -0.45
CA ASN A 864 20.31 -14.81 -1.21
C ASN A 864 21.19 -15.85 -1.94
N VAL A 865 22.49 -15.57 -2.12
CA VAL A 865 23.45 -16.53 -2.70
C VAL A 865 24.40 -17.15 -1.67
N ASP A 866 24.34 -16.72 -0.41
CA ASP A 866 25.16 -17.28 0.67
C ASP A 866 24.62 -18.66 1.08
N LYS A 867 25.42 -19.70 0.85
CA LYS A 867 25.07 -21.10 1.15
C LYS A 867 24.95 -21.38 2.65
N ASN A 868 25.45 -20.49 3.50
CA ASN A 868 25.28 -20.60 4.96
C ASN A 868 23.89 -20.14 5.41
N LEU A 869 23.19 -19.32 4.61
CA LEU A 869 21.84 -18.82 4.89
C LEU A 869 20.78 -19.75 4.26
N LYS A 870 20.60 -20.90 4.90
CA LYS A 870 19.76 -22.02 4.40
C LYS A 870 18.26 -21.69 4.29
N ASN A 871 17.76 -20.67 4.99
CA ASN A 871 16.37 -20.21 4.86
C ASN A 871 16.15 -19.33 3.61
N ARG A 872 17.24 -18.96 2.92
CA ARG A 872 17.27 -18.12 1.71
C ARG A 872 17.85 -18.83 0.48
N CYS A 873 18.75 -19.78 0.71
CA CYS A 873 19.52 -20.45 -0.33
C CYS A 873 19.42 -21.98 -0.20
N GLY A 874 19.16 -22.67 -1.31
CA GLY A 874 19.08 -24.14 -1.35
C GLY A 874 18.40 -24.66 -2.62
N ALA A 875 18.39 -25.99 -2.79
CA ALA A 875 17.71 -26.63 -3.91
C ALA A 875 16.20 -26.38 -3.83
N GLY A 876 15.63 -25.82 -4.90
CA GLY A 876 14.20 -25.48 -4.97
C GLY A 876 13.81 -24.18 -4.24
N VAL A 877 14.71 -23.57 -3.45
CA VAL A 877 14.40 -22.37 -2.67
C VAL A 877 14.42 -21.14 -3.58
N VAL A 878 13.38 -20.31 -3.47
CA VAL A 878 13.32 -19.00 -4.13
C VAL A 878 14.05 -17.95 -3.27
N PRO A 879 14.80 -17.01 -3.88
CA PRO A 879 15.42 -15.90 -3.15
C PRO A 879 14.36 -15.09 -2.42
N TYR A 880 14.66 -14.64 -1.20
CA TYR A 880 13.76 -13.73 -0.49
C TYR A 880 14.06 -12.30 -0.94
N GLU A 881 13.17 -11.72 -1.75
CA GLU A 881 13.33 -10.40 -2.36
C GLU A 881 12.21 -9.40 -2.02
N LEU A 882 11.24 -9.78 -1.19
CA LEU A 882 10.07 -8.94 -0.85
C LEU A 882 10.41 -7.59 -0.19
N LEU A 883 11.65 -7.43 0.29
CA LEU A 883 12.16 -6.20 0.90
C LEU A 883 13.29 -5.54 0.09
N LYS A 884 13.50 -5.96 -1.16
CA LYS A 884 14.33 -5.19 -2.11
C LYS A 884 13.58 -3.90 -2.46
N PRO A 885 14.17 -2.71 -2.27
CA PRO A 885 13.42 -1.44 -2.37
C PRO A 885 12.79 -1.14 -3.72
N PHE A 886 13.38 -1.57 -4.84
CA PHE A 886 12.94 -1.16 -6.18
C PHE A 886 12.46 -2.34 -7.02
N SER A 887 11.52 -2.05 -7.94
CA SER A 887 11.02 -3.01 -8.92
C SER A 887 10.61 -2.34 -10.22
N GLU A 888 10.56 -3.14 -11.28
CA GLU A 888 9.83 -2.83 -12.50
C GLU A 888 8.34 -3.14 -12.31
N PRO A 889 7.44 -2.65 -13.20
CA PRO A 889 6.03 -3.00 -13.21
C PRO A 889 5.82 -4.51 -13.43
N GLY A 890 4.72 -5.07 -12.93
CA GLY A 890 4.44 -6.51 -13.00
C GLY A 890 4.41 -7.22 -11.65
N VAL A 891 4.16 -8.53 -11.68
CA VAL A 891 4.28 -9.41 -10.50
C VAL A 891 5.73 -9.89 -10.40
N THR A 892 6.52 -9.22 -9.57
CA THR A 892 7.98 -9.41 -9.53
C THR A 892 8.49 -10.06 -8.24
N GLY A 893 7.71 -10.04 -7.15
CA GLY A 893 8.14 -10.54 -5.85
C GLY A 893 9.16 -9.68 -5.13
N ARG A 894 9.23 -8.40 -5.50
CA ARG A 894 10.18 -7.42 -4.96
C ARG A 894 9.67 -6.01 -5.21
N GLY A 895 10.32 -5.02 -4.60
CA GLY A 895 9.89 -3.62 -4.67
C GLY A 895 9.12 -3.25 -3.41
N VAL A 896 9.53 -2.16 -2.78
CA VAL A 896 8.88 -1.63 -1.58
C VAL A 896 8.26 -0.29 -1.95
N PRO A 897 6.95 -0.21 -2.23
CA PRO A 897 6.27 1.05 -2.48
C PRO A 897 6.32 1.99 -1.28
N ASN A 898 6.07 3.28 -1.51
CA ASN A 898 5.91 4.26 -0.43
C ASN A 898 4.67 3.97 0.43
N SER A 899 3.61 3.45 -0.17
CA SER A 899 2.27 3.35 0.41
C SER A 899 1.60 1.99 0.16
N ILE A 900 0.42 1.82 0.74
CA ILE A 900 -0.48 0.69 0.47
C ILE A 900 -1.20 0.99 -0.85
N SER A 901 -0.52 0.73 -1.96
CA SER A 901 -0.96 1.10 -3.32
C SER A 901 -1.29 -0.09 -4.22
N ILE A 902 -1.01 -1.30 -3.76
CA ILE A 902 -1.68 -2.57 -4.05
C ILE A 902 -0.95 -3.69 -3.32
#